data_AF-A0A454JD56-F1
#
_entry.id   AF-A0A454JD56-F1
#
_cell.length_a   1.000
_cell.length_b   1.000
_cell.length_c   1.000
_cell.angle_alpha   90.00
_cell.angle_beta   90.00
_cell.angle_gamma   90.00
#
_symmetry.space_group_name_H-M   'P 1'
#
loop_
_entity.id
_entity.type
_entity.pdbx_description
1 polymer ?
#
loop_
_entity_poly.entity_id
_entity_poly.type
_entity_poly.pdbx_seq_one_letter_code
_entity_poly.pdbx_strand_id
1 'polypeptide(L)'
;MLRLAVVYALIGVPSLYSAIPPGYTAPVFPAAGIAMMSLLLWGRALWPGVLLGSLLVQLVASWQAGVHGWAYLALLVVPLAATVQALGSCWLIRRWIGWPNPLDRADSVIRLMLLIIPLSCLLSSGISVPALAALGVLPASDLLFNGWNWWLGDTFGCLIMLPLMLAWFGRPRSEWRARSAALLWPMLMTALTMIGFSALIHHWEALRVQSQFNRDAGQIELALKKRLEMQLDGMLALQQLQTHSPAASASQWRELTASWLARLPGTQSLGWSPLVTDAERAAFESSALAGSAILARDAAGHVAPSPQRPSYLPVRYIEPLASNRRALGLDILSSPELATTIRHSLQSGQPVVSPAIRLVQEPQQQKGVALYQAVYAPLDDSQHQVLRGVVSSLFRMDDIVASTLQHGVRRDIEVCLIDRDGAPGFHRLSGPANCGKDGWFGQRPHLLSQFSFAGRNWALRLRASEDYLSGLRSWLEWITFVLGLAMTGLFGGFLLIVTGYTRRMEGEVQQRTAELADTNQQLQTQLDATRKAEANVTYLALHDSLTSLPNRACWLTMARHAMAENDKRQLAVLFLDMDEFKTVNDSLGHPVGDQLLVGFSRRLQQPLPPDAMLARLGGDEFVILLPYQQQAQLEALGEQLLALFDSAVVVEQHELRCTVSIGVALFPQDGQDPDTLLRHADMAMYAAKQAGRDTLRYYSPEMNTQAMERLTLERDLRRALLDDPAQLVLYYQPQLDADTGRCIGCEALVRWRHPLRGLMLPGEFIGLAERSGLIVELGRWVLAEACAEQARWAAAGLLLPVSVNLSPVQLERSDLTPYVRGLVQRYQIAPGMLELELTEGALMNEDARYLEVFHALMQLGCRFALDDFGTGYSSLSRLKRFPINRLKIDRAFVSTLPGGGDDEAVVRATLSMARDMGMDVVAEGVETAEQQLSLLAMGCTQMQGYRFARPLPAAELYHFVARLPQAQSSG
;
A
#
# COMPACT_ATOMS: atom_id res chain seq x y z
N MET A 1 20.24 19.45 34.76
CA MET A 1 21.43 20.22 34.35
C MET A 1 22.72 19.49 34.72
N LEU A 2 23.03 19.27 36.02
CA LEU A 2 24.28 18.60 36.45
C LEU A 2 24.51 17.22 35.80
N ARG A 3 23.46 16.38 35.71
CA ARG A 3 23.55 15.07 35.02
C ARG A 3 23.96 15.20 33.55
N LEU A 4 23.45 16.20 32.83
CA LEU A 4 23.82 16.45 31.44
C LEU A 4 25.28 16.88 31.32
N ALA A 5 25.75 17.76 32.21
CA ALA A 5 27.15 18.18 32.25
C ALA A 5 28.10 16.99 32.47
N VAL A 6 27.77 16.12 33.43
CA VAL A 6 28.56 14.90 33.71
C VAL A 6 28.57 13.95 32.50
N VAL A 7 27.41 13.66 31.92
CA VAL A 7 27.32 12.77 30.75
C VAL A 7 28.07 13.34 29.54
N TYR A 8 27.93 14.64 29.28
CA TYR A 8 28.65 15.32 28.22
C TYR A 8 30.17 15.19 28.42
N ALA A 9 30.67 15.42 29.64
CA ALA A 9 32.10 15.31 29.94
C ALA A 9 32.61 13.86 29.86
N LEU A 10 31.86 12.89 30.41
CA LEU A 10 32.21 11.47 30.38
C LEU A 10 32.35 10.92 28.96
N ILE A 11 31.61 11.49 28.00
CA ILE A 11 31.64 11.07 26.60
C ILE A 11 32.59 11.94 25.77
N GLY A 12 32.69 13.24 26.07
CA GLY A 12 33.54 14.17 25.34
C GLY A 12 35.03 14.02 25.65
N VAL A 13 35.42 13.74 26.90
CA VAL A 13 36.84 13.60 27.26
C VAL A 13 37.51 12.41 26.54
N PRO A 14 36.92 11.20 26.49
CA PRO A 14 37.49 10.09 25.71
C PRO A 14 37.65 10.41 24.23
N SER A 15 36.72 11.18 23.63
CA SER A 15 36.81 11.58 22.22
C SER A 15 38.04 12.44 21.90
N LEU A 16 38.58 13.19 22.87
CA LEU A 16 39.81 13.96 22.65
C LEU A 16 41.02 13.06 22.38
N TYR A 17 41.04 11.85 22.96
CA TYR A 17 42.14 10.89 22.76
C TYR A 17 42.07 10.17 21.40
N SER A 18 40.96 10.29 20.66
CA SER A 18 40.85 9.78 19.29
C SER A 18 41.18 10.82 18.22
N ALA A 19 41.68 12.01 18.60
CA ALA A 19 42.15 13.02 17.66
C ALA A 19 43.34 12.50 16.84
N ILE A 20 43.28 12.69 15.52
CA ILE A 20 44.28 12.19 14.57
C ILE A 20 45.18 13.37 14.14
N PRO A 21 46.51 13.32 14.37
CA PRO A 21 47.41 14.41 14.01
C PRO A 21 47.46 14.66 12.47
N PRO A 22 47.65 15.91 11.99
CA PRO A 22 48.12 17.10 12.72
C PRO A 22 47.01 17.89 13.47
N GLY A 23 45.76 17.44 13.44
CA GLY A 23 44.64 18.15 14.07
C GLY A 23 44.41 17.75 15.53
N TYR A 24 43.90 18.68 16.33
CA TYR A 24 43.48 18.47 17.72
C TYR A 24 42.02 18.02 17.86
N THR A 25 41.35 17.79 16.73
CA THR A 25 39.90 17.57 16.67
C THR A 25 39.58 16.09 16.55
N ALA A 26 38.67 15.62 17.41
CA ALA A 26 38.14 14.27 17.36
C ALA A 26 37.36 14.03 16.06
N PRO A 27 37.61 12.93 15.33
CA PRO A 27 36.86 12.58 14.12
C PRO A 27 35.37 12.25 14.38
N VAL A 28 34.99 12.02 15.65
CA VAL A 28 33.60 11.94 16.13
C VAL A 28 33.52 12.56 17.50
N PHE A 29 32.50 13.38 17.71
CA PHE A 29 32.24 14.01 18.99
C PHE A 29 30.78 13.78 19.46
N PRO A 30 30.46 12.62 20.04
CA PRO A 30 29.08 12.26 20.38
C PRO A 30 28.43 13.17 21.43
N ALA A 31 29.25 13.85 22.24
CA ALA A 31 28.77 14.82 23.22
C ALA A 31 27.95 15.95 22.57
N ALA A 32 28.29 16.37 21.34
CA ALA A 32 27.49 17.34 20.57
C ALA A 32 26.07 16.81 20.28
N GLY A 33 25.96 15.55 19.87
CA GLY A 33 24.68 14.89 19.65
C GLY A 33 23.84 14.76 20.92
N ILE A 34 24.48 14.45 22.05
CA ILE A 34 23.80 14.38 23.35
C ILE A 34 23.27 15.74 23.78
N ALA A 35 24.05 16.81 23.60
CA ALA A 35 23.60 18.16 23.89
C ALA A 35 22.38 18.54 23.05
N MET A 36 22.45 18.34 21.74
CA MET A 36 21.34 18.59 20.80
C MET A 36 20.08 17.83 21.23
N MET A 37 20.17 16.52 21.42
CA MET A 37 19.02 15.67 21.71
C MET A 37 18.46 15.90 23.10
N SER A 38 19.30 16.23 24.09
CA SER A 38 18.85 16.52 25.45
C SER A 38 17.99 17.78 25.50
N LEU A 39 18.40 18.83 24.80
CA LEU A 39 17.62 20.08 24.72
C LEU A 39 16.33 19.87 23.91
N LEU A 40 16.37 19.01 22.88
CA LEU A 40 15.20 18.70 22.05
C LEU A 40 14.13 17.91 22.83
N LEU A 41 14.55 16.90 23.59
CA LEU A 41 13.67 15.98 24.33
C LEU A 41 13.17 16.53 25.67
N TRP A 42 14.02 17.24 26.40
CA TRP A 42 13.71 17.69 27.77
C TRP A 42 13.65 19.22 27.92
N GLY A 43 13.87 19.96 26.84
CA GLY A 43 13.66 21.40 26.77
C GLY A 43 14.92 22.25 26.85
N ARG A 44 14.82 23.45 26.28
CA ARG A 44 15.93 24.42 26.16
C ARG A 44 16.52 24.90 27.48
N ALA A 45 15.79 24.78 28.59
CA ALA A 45 16.29 25.19 29.91
C ALA A 45 17.54 24.40 30.37
N LEU A 46 17.83 23.25 29.76
CA LEU A 46 19.01 22.45 30.06
C LEU A 46 20.33 23.00 29.49
N TRP A 47 20.31 24.09 28.72
CA TRP A 47 21.50 24.68 28.11
C TRP A 47 22.68 24.93 29.08
N PRO A 48 22.50 25.31 30.38
CA PRO A 48 23.64 25.49 31.28
C PRO A 48 24.40 24.18 31.54
N GLY A 49 23.73 23.03 31.41
CA GLY A 49 24.37 21.72 31.50
C GLY A 49 25.31 21.44 30.33
N VAL A 50 24.99 21.92 29.11
CA VAL A 50 25.88 21.80 27.95
C VAL A 50 27.12 22.67 28.13
N LEU A 51 26.93 23.91 28.58
CA LEU A 51 28.03 24.84 28.87
C LEU A 51 29.00 24.26 29.90
N LEU A 52 28.48 23.80 31.05
CA LEU A 52 29.29 23.21 32.12
C LEU A 52 30.01 21.92 31.67
N GLY A 53 29.32 21.05 30.94
CA GLY A 53 29.92 19.81 30.42
C GLY A 53 31.04 20.09 29.42
N SER A 54 30.82 21.02 28.49
CA SER A 54 31.84 21.41 27.51
C SER A 54 33.02 22.11 28.19
N LEU A 55 32.78 22.93 29.21
CA LEU A 55 33.86 23.54 30.00
C LEU A 55 34.76 22.48 30.67
N LEU A 56 34.18 21.41 31.22
CA LEU A 56 34.95 20.30 31.80
C LEU A 56 35.82 19.59 30.75
N VAL A 57 35.30 19.36 29.54
CA VAL A 57 36.08 18.80 28.42
C VAL A 57 37.24 19.73 28.07
N GLN A 58 36.99 21.04 28.00
CA GLN A 58 38.01 22.04 27.64
C GLN A 58 39.08 22.26 28.70
N LEU A 59 38.77 22.05 29.98
CA LEU A 59 39.78 22.04 31.04
C LEU A 59 40.80 20.91 30.82
N VAL A 60 40.33 19.72 30.43
CA VAL A 60 41.20 18.58 30.10
C VAL A 60 41.98 18.85 28.81
N ALA A 61 41.32 19.35 27.77
CA ALA A 61 41.97 19.67 26.49
C ALA A 61 43.08 20.72 26.66
N SER A 62 42.81 21.79 27.42
CA SER A 62 43.78 22.87 27.65
C SER A 62 44.96 22.43 28.52
N TRP A 63 44.72 21.51 29.47
CA TRP A 63 45.79 20.89 30.25
C TRP A 63 46.72 20.06 29.34
N GLN A 64 46.16 19.27 28.42
CA GLN A 64 46.94 18.49 27.46
C GLN A 64 47.73 19.38 26.47
N ALA A 65 47.14 20.49 26.05
CA ALA A 65 47.76 21.43 25.12
C ALA A 65 48.77 22.40 25.78
N GLY A 66 48.93 22.36 27.10
CA GLY A 66 49.90 23.21 27.82
C GLY A 66 49.61 24.72 27.71
N VAL A 67 48.33 25.09 27.61
CA VAL A 67 47.93 26.49 27.40
C VAL A 67 48.16 27.34 28.67
N HIS A 68 48.79 28.50 28.51
CA HIS A 68 49.12 29.44 29.59
C HIS A 68 48.68 30.88 29.26
N GLY A 69 48.43 31.71 30.29
CA GLY A 69 48.20 33.16 30.13
C GLY A 69 46.82 33.56 29.59
N TRP A 70 46.73 34.64 28.79
CA TRP A 70 45.47 35.18 28.26
C TRP A 70 44.70 34.19 27.37
N ALA A 71 45.36 33.14 26.90
CA ALA A 71 44.75 32.03 26.18
C ALA A 71 43.75 31.22 27.03
N TYR A 72 43.67 31.43 28.37
CA TYR A 72 42.58 30.87 29.19
C TYR A 72 41.19 31.38 28.77
N LEU A 73 41.07 32.52 28.09
CA LEU A 73 39.80 32.98 27.51
C LEU A 73 39.26 32.00 26.45
N ALA A 74 40.14 31.19 25.82
CA ALA A 74 39.76 30.11 24.91
C ALA A 74 38.93 29.01 25.60
N LEU A 75 39.03 28.87 26.93
CA LEU A 75 38.23 27.91 27.70
C LEU A 75 36.72 28.19 27.61
N LEU A 76 36.32 29.43 27.33
CA LEU A 76 34.90 29.82 27.25
C LEU A 76 34.36 29.85 25.82
N VAL A 77 35.24 30.00 24.82
CA VAL A 77 34.86 30.07 23.39
C VAL A 77 34.12 28.81 22.96
N VAL A 78 34.74 27.65 23.16
CA VAL A 78 34.19 26.36 22.71
C VAL A 78 32.91 25.97 23.47
N PRO A 79 32.81 26.14 24.80
CA PRO A 79 31.56 25.87 25.52
C PRO A 79 30.39 26.76 25.10
N LEU A 80 30.65 28.04 24.83
CA LEU A 80 29.63 28.96 24.32
C LEU A 80 29.17 28.52 22.92
N ALA A 81 30.12 28.23 22.02
CA ALA A 81 29.82 27.76 20.67
C ALA A 81 29.03 26.44 20.67
N ALA A 82 29.41 25.47 21.49
CA ALA A 82 28.69 24.19 21.66
C ALA A 82 27.26 24.40 22.18
N THR A 83 27.07 25.37 23.09
CA THR A 83 25.75 25.74 23.61
C THR A 83 24.88 26.38 22.52
N VAL A 84 25.46 27.30 21.72
CA VAL A 84 24.79 27.94 20.58
C VAL A 84 24.40 26.90 19.54
N GLN A 85 25.27 25.95 19.21
CA GLN A 85 24.95 24.83 18.32
C GLN A 85 23.76 24.01 18.81
N ALA A 86 23.74 23.64 20.10
CA ALA A 86 22.66 22.82 20.65
C ALA A 86 21.30 23.56 20.64
N LEU A 87 21.31 24.87 20.97
CA LEU A 87 20.12 25.72 20.91
C LEU A 87 19.66 25.96 19.47
N GLY A 88 20.59 26.26 18.56
CA GLY A 88 20.34 26.45 17.13
C GLY A 88 19.76 25.20 16.47
N SER A 89 20.30 24.03 16.82
CA SER A 89 19.76 22.72 16.38
C SER A 89 18.30 22.56 16.82
N CYS A 90 17.98 22.85 18.09
CA CYS A 90 16.60 22.79 18.59
C CYS A 90 15.66 23.75 17.85
N TRP A 91 16.13 24.96 17.54
CA TRP A 91 15.35 25.94 16.80
C TRP A 91 15.08 25.49 15.36
N LEU A 92 16.10 25.05 14.62
CA LEU A 92 15.98 24.55 13.25
C LEU A 92 15.05 23.33 13.17
N ILE A 93 15.22 22.35 14.06
CA ILE A 93 14.38 21.14 14.09
C ILE A 93 12.92 21.50 14.36
N ARG A 94 12.64 22.38 15.34
CA ARG A 94 11.27 22.83 15.62
C ARG A 94 10.66 23.58 14.44
N ARG A 95 11.45 24.42 13.76
CA ARG A 95 10.97 25.29 12.69
C ARG A 95 10.74 24.55 11.36
N TRP A 96 11.56 23.55 11.03
CA TRP A 96 11.55 22.90 9.71
C TRP A 96 11.08 21.44 9.72
N ILE A 97 11.11 20.74 10.87
CA ILE A 97 10.58 19.37 11.03
C ILE A 97 9.27 19.34 11.83
N GLY A 98 9.04 20.33 12.71
CA GLY A 98 7.84 20.40 13.55
C GLY A 98 7.87 19.42 14.72
N TRP A 99 8.68 19.70 15.75
CA TRP A 99 8.84 18.84 16.93
C TRP A 99 7.75 19.07 18.00
N PRO A 100 7.14 18.03 18.61
CA PRO A 100 7.47 16.60 18.53
C PRO A 100 7.06 15.95 17.20
N ASN A 101 7.96 15.15 16.61
CA ASN A 101 7.74 14.45 15.35
C ASN A 101 8.15 12.96 15.54
N PRO A 102 7.30 11.98 15.16
CA PRO A 102 7.62 10.55 15.30
C PRO A 102 8.70 10.07 14.32
N LEU A 103 9.08 10.89 13.33
CA LEU A 103 10.06 10.58 12.30
C LEU A 103 9.72 9.28 11.56
N ASP A 104 8.44 9.16 11.20
CA ASP A 104 7.84 8.06 10.44
C ASP A 104 7.89 8.29 8.92
N ARG A 105 8.07 9.54 8.49
CA ARG A 105 8.21 9.91 7.08
C ARG A 105 9.67 10.05 6.66
N ALA A 106 9.99 9.46 5.51
CA ALA A 106 11.33 9.50 4.93
C ALA A 106 11.82 10.94 4.67
N ASP A 107 10.94 11.82 4.20
CA ASP A 107 11.30 13.22 3.91
C ASP A 107 11.77 13.97 5.16
N SER A 108 11.13 13.72 6.30
CA SER A 108 11.47 14.34 7.59
C SER A 108 12.82 13.83 8.12
N VAL A 109 13.06 12.52 8.00
CA VAL A 109 14.35 11.91 8.40
C VAL A 109 15.49 12.40 7.51
N ILE A 110 15.30 12.42 6.19
CA ILE A 110 16.31 12.87 5.22
C ILE A 110 16.65 14.35 5.44
N ARG A 111 15.64 15.23 5.58
CA ARG A 111 15.87 16.66 5.86
C ARG A 111 16.60 16.87 7.18
N LEU A 112 16.26 16.11 8.22
CA LEU A 112 16.92 16.20 9.52
C LEU A 112 18.40 15.80 9.43
N MET A 113 18.69 14.66 8.81
CA MET A 113 20.02 14.06 8.81
C MET A 113 20.96 14.66 7.77
N LEU A 114 20.49 14.96 6.56
CA LEU A 114 21.35 15.43 5.47
C LEU A 114 21.44 16.96 5.38
N LEU A 115 20.53 17.70 6.01
CA LEU A 115 20.49 19.16 5.92
C LEU A 115 20.59 19.83 7.29
N ILE A 116 19.66 19.55 8.22
CA ILE A 116 19.55 20.32 9.46
C ILE A 116 20.74 20.06 10.40
N ILE A 117 21.09 18.79 10.62
CA ILE A 117 22.21 18.42 11.51
C ILE A 117 23.55 18.98 10.98
N PRO A 118 23.94 18.74 9.71
CA PRO A 118 25.19 19.30 9.20
C PRO A 118 25.21 20.83 9.23
N LEU A 119 24.08 21.48 8.93
CA LEU A 119 23.97 22.95 8.98
C LEU A 119 24.11 23.50 10.41
N SER A 120 23.51 22.84 11.40
CA SER A 120 23.61 23.30 12.79
C SER A 120 25.01 23.09 13.37
N CYS A 121 25.72 22.04 12.94
CA CYS A 121 27.09 21.76 13.34
C CYS A 121 28.10 22.81 12.84
N LEU A 122 27.78 23.58 11.80
CA LEU A 122 28.61 24.71 11.34
C LEU A 122 28.66 25.86 12.36
N LEU A 123 27.68 25.95 13.26
CA LEU A 123 27.66 26.99 14.29
C LEU A 123 28.84 26.85 15.26
N SER A 124 29.12 25.63 15.74
CA SER A 124 30.21 25.42 16.70
C SER A 124 31.57 25.62 16.06
N SER A 125 31.83 25.00 14.91
CA SER A 125 33.12 25.13 14.22
C SER A 125 33.35 26.54 13.67
N GLY A 126 32.31 27.17 13.11
CA GLY A 126 32.37 28.53 12.56
C GLY A 126 32.59 29.61 13.61
N ILE A 127 32.19 29.39 14.86
CA ILE A 127 32.49 30.28 15.99
C ILE A 127 33.86 29.94 16.59
N SER A 128 34.10 28.66 16.88
CA SER A 128 35.26 28.22 17.66
C SER A 128 36.58 28.40 16.92
N VAL A 129 36.67 27.95 15.66
CA VAL A 129 37.94 27.90 14.94
C VAL A 129 38.50 29.31 14.64
N PRO A 130 37.71 30.27 14.12
CA PRO A 130 38.19 31.64 13.94
C PRO A 130 38.54 32.32 15.26
N ALA A 131 37.75 32.11 16.32
CA ALA A 131 38.02 32.73 17.62
C ALA A 131 39.30 32.16 18.29
N LEU A 132 39.54 30.85 18.18
CA LEU A 132 40.78 30.23 18.67
C LEU A 132 42.01 30.69 17.87
N ALA A 133 41.89 30.89 16.56
CA ALA A 133 42.96 31.46 15.75
C ALA A 133 43.25 32.92 16.11
N ALA A 134 42.20 33.73 16.34
CA ALA A 134 42.35 35.12 16.78
C ALA A 134 43.02 35.24 18.17
N LEU A 135 42.82 34.25 19.05
CA LEU A 135 43.47 34.16 20.35
C LEU A 135 44.89 33.56 20.30
N GLY A 136 45.39 33.21 19.10
CA GLY A 136 46.72 32.64 18.91
C GLY A 136 46.88 31.19 19.39
N VAL A 137 45.77 30.48 19.65
CA VAL A 137 45.77 29.07 20.09
C VAL A 137 45.89 28.12 18.90
N LEU A 138 45.35 28.50 17.73
CA LEU A 138 45.44 27.73 16.49
C LEU A 138 46.23 28.50 15.42
N PRO A 139 47.19 27.84 14.73
CA PRO A 139 47.88 28.44 13.59
C PRO A 139 46.92 28.77 12.44
N ALA A 140 47.13 29.91 11.77
CA ALA A 140 46.30 30.31 10.63
C ALA A 140 46.39 29.35 9.44
N SER A 141 47.52 28.64 9.28
CA SER A 141 47.69 27.61 8.25
C SER A 141 46.71 26.43 8.40
N ASP A 142 46.21 26.21 9.62
CA ASP A 142 45.47 24.99 9.96
C ASP A 142 43.97 25.25 10.14
N LEU A 143 43.52 26.49 9.88
CA LEU A 143 42.13 26.94 10.02
C LEU A 143 41.15 26.05 9.24
N LEU A 144 41.43 25.79 7.96
CA LEU A 144 40.53 25.00 7.10
C LEU A 144 40.46 23.54 7.53
N PHE A 145 41.60 22.94 7.84
CA PHE A 145 41.68 21.54 8.26
C PHE A 145 40.97 21.32 9.59
N ASN A 146 41.24 22.16 10.60
CA ASN A 146 40.58 22.06 11.90
C ASN A 146 39.09 22.41 11.79
N GLY A 147 38.70 23.41 11.00
CA GLY A 147 37.30 23.77 10.78
C GLY A 147 36.48 22.63 10.19
N TRP A 148 37.02 21.97 9.16
CA TRP A 148 36.40 20.83 8.50
C TRP A 148 36.29 19.62 9.43
N ASN A 149 37.37 19.25 10.13
CA ASN A 149 37.38 18.09 11.02
C ASN A 149 36.49 18.28 12.25
N TRP A 150 36.45 19.49 12.80
CA TRP A 150 35.56 19.82 13.91
C TRP A 150 34.09 19.66 13.49
N TRP A 151 33.74 20.23 12.34
CA TRP A 151 32.40 20.13 11.79
C TRP A 151 31.99 18.68 11.53
N LEU A 152 32.88 17.87 10.94
CA LEU A 152 32.65 16.43 10.73
C LEU A 152 32.43 15.69 12.04
N GLY A 153 33.28 15.95 13.05
CA GLY A 153 33.20 15.30 14.35
C GLY A 153 31.85 15.55 15.05
N ASP A 154 31.42 16.81 15.08
CA ASP A 154 30.12 17.19 15.65
C ASP A 154 28.96 16.61 14.83
N THR A 155 29.05 16.64 13.50
CA THR A 155 28.02 16.12 12.59
C THR A 155 27.81 14.61 12.80
N PHE A 156 28.87 13.79 12.76
CA PHE A 156 28.76 12.37 13.01
C PHE A 156 28.31 12.06 14.44
N GLY A 157 28.79 12.83 15.42
CA GLY A 157 28.32 12.74 16.80
C GLY A 157 26.81 12.92 16.90
N CYS A 158 26.26 13.94 16.24
CA CYS A 158 24.83 14.20 16.15
C CYS A 158 24.06 13.11 15.39
N LEU A 159 24.55 12.65 14.23
CA LEU A 159 23.90 11.64 13.41
C LEU A 159 23.81 10.28 14.11
N ILE A 160 24.84 9.89 14.84
CA ILE A 160 24.88 8.62 15.58
C ILE A 160 24.03 8.71 16.85
N MET A 161 24.11 9.80 17.59
CA MET A 161 23.38 9.94 18.86
C MET A 161 21.88 10.19 18.67
N LEU A 162 21.45 10.78 17.55
CA LEU A 162 20.03 11.01 17.23
C LEU A 162 19.18 9.73 17.37
N PRO A 163 19.40 8.66 16.57
CA PRO A 163 18.59 7.45 16.64
C PRO A 163 18.77 6.72 17.98
N LEU A 164 19.97 6.71 18.57
CA LEU A 164 20.23 6.07 19.87
C LEU A 164 19.44 6.73 21.02
N MET A 165 19.44 8.06 21.07
CA MET A 165 18.70 8.80 22.10
C MET A 165 17.19 8.70 21.88
N LEU A 166 16.71 8.65 20.64
CA LEU A 166 15.29 8.46 20.37
C LEU A 166 14.83 7.04 20.71
N ALA A 167 15.64 6.02 20.44
CA ALA A 167 15.35 4.64 20.83
C ALA A 167 15.10 4.50 22.34
N TRP A 168 15.83 5.25 23.18
CA TRP A 168 15.73 5.14 24.63
C TRP A 168 14.81 6.18 25.30
N PHE A 169 14.76 7.39 24.75
CA PHE A 169 14.12 8.55 25.37
C PHE A 169 13.08 9.25 24.50
N GLY A 170 12.86 8.77 23.28
CA GLY A 170 11.87 9.31 22.36
C GLY A 170 10.46 9.33 22.94
N ARG A 171 9.66 10.30 22.47
CA ARG A 171 8.27 10.50 22.91
C ARG A 171 7.37 10.55 21.66
N PRO A 172 6.21 9.84 21.65
CA PRO A 172 5.62 9.02 22.72
C PRO A 172 6.42 7.75 23.06
N ARG A 173 6.53 7.38 24.35
CA ARG A 173 7.39 6.27 24.81
C ARG A 173 6.97 4.90 24.25
N SER A 174 5.67 4.69 24.02
CA SER A 174 5.12 3.46 23.46
C SER A 174 5.66 3.19 22.05
N GLU A 175 5.72 4.24 21.21
CA GLU A 175 6.19 4.16 19.82
C GLU A 175 7.69 3.88 19.75
N TRP A 176 8.49 4.60 20.55
CA TRP A 176 9.95 4.48 20.51
C TRP A 176 10.47 3.20 21.16
N ARG A 177 9.81 2.68 22.21
CA ARG A 177 10.17 1.38 22.82
C ARG A 177 9.99 0.22 21.84
N ALA A 178 8.99 0.27 20.96
CA ALA A 178 8.82 -0.76 19.96
C ALA A 178 9.94 -0.76 18.90
N ARG A 179 10.49 0.43 18.59
CA ARG A 179 11.56 0.61 17.59
C ARG A 179 12.96 0.41 18.18
N SER A 180 13.09 0.44 19.51
CA SER A 180 14.38 0.55 20.18
C SER A 180 15.30 -0.63 19.87
N ALA A 181 14.79 -1.87 19.88
CA ALA A 181 15.62 -3.04 19.61
C ALA A 181 16.10 -3.07 18.15
N ALA A 182 15.22 -2.70 17.21
CA ALA A 182 15.50 -2.63 15.77
C ALA A 182 16.47 -1.48 15.39
N LEU A 183 16.60 -0.46 16.25
CA LEU A 183 17.58 0.61 16.09
C LEU A 183 18.91 0.26 16.78
N LEU A 184 18.86 -0.14 18.05
CA LEU A 184 20.05 -0.30 18.89
C LEU A 184 20.93 -1.48 18.47
N TRP A 185 20.35 -2.66 18.20
CA TRP A 185 21.17 -3.84 17.89
C TRP A 185 21.93 -3.71 16.57
N PRO A 186 21.30 -3.32 15.44
CA PRO A 186 22.03 -3.15 14.19
C PRO A 186 23.05 -2.00 14.26
N MET A 187 22.74 -0.91 14.95
CA MET A 187 23.71 0.19 15.17
C MET A 187 24.90 -0.25 16.03
N LEU A 188 24.68 -1.07 17.06
CA LEU A 188 25.78 -1.63 17.87
C LEU A 188 26.65 -2.59 17.05
N MET A 189 26.03 -3.46 16.25
CA MET A 189 26.76 -4.40 15.38
C MET A 189 27.59 -3.65 14.33
N THR A 190 27.04 -2.61 13.71
CA THR A 190 27.80 -1.76 12.75
C THR A 190 28.94 -1.01 13.44
N ALA A 191 28.74 -0.51 14.66
CA ALA A 191 29.82 0.12 15.42
C ALA A 191 30.94 -0.88 15.79
N LEU A 192 30.60 -2.09 16.25
CA LEU A 192 31.58 -3.12 16.61
C LEU A 192 32.36 -3.62 15.38
N THR A 193 31.67 -3.86 14.27
CA THR A 193 32.31 -4.25 13.01
C THR A 193 33.24 -3.15 12.49
N MET A 194 32.85 -1.88 12.61
CA MET A 194 33.68 -0.75 12.23
C MET A 194 34.94 -0.62 13.11
N ILE A 195 34.80 -0.81 14.43
CA ILE A 195 35.94 -0.85 15.36
C ILE A 195 36.90 -2.00 14.98
N GLY A 196 36.35 -3.19 14.68
CA GLY A 196 37.13 -4.34 14.22
C GLY A 196 37.88 -4.07 12.92
N PHE A 197 37.21 -3.44 11.94
CA PHE A 197 37.82 -3.10 10.65
C PHE A 197 38.90 -2.03 10.78
N SER A 198 38.67 -1.01 11.62
CA SER A 198 39.68 0.00 11.94
C SER A 198 40.91 -0.60 12.63
N ALA A 199 40.71 -1.52 13.58
CA ALA A 199 41.81 -2.22 14.24
C ALA A 199 42.60 -3.10 13.26
N LEU A 200 41.91 -3.75 12.32
CA LEU A 200 42.54 -4.51 11.25
C LEU A 200 43.37 -3.59 10.36
N ILE A 201 42.80 -2.51 9.82
CA ILE A 201 43.54 -1.60 8.95
C ILE A 201 44.76 -1.02 9.67
N HIS A 202 44.60 -0.61 10.93
CA HIS A 202 45.73 -0.10 11.72
C HIS A 202 46.85 -1.14 11.86
N HIS A 203 46.50 -2.40 12.10
CA HIS A 203 47.47 -3.49 12.14
C HIS A 203 48.18 -3.69 10.78
N TRP A 204 47.43 -3.65 9.67
CA TRP A 204 47.99 -3.78 8.33
C TRP A 204 48.89 -2.60 7.95
N GLU A 205 48.51 -1.38 8.30
CA GLU A 205 49.31 -0.18 8.05
C GLU A 205 50.59 -0.20 8.88
N ALA A 206 50.52 -0.64 10.14
CA ALA A 206 51.70 -0.85 10.99
C ALA A 206 52.66 -1.90 10.38
N LEU A 207 52.13 -3.02 9.88
CA LEU A 207 52.94 -4.04 9.18
C LEU A 207 53.55 -3.50 7.88
N ARG A 208 52.80 -2.72 7.10
CA ARG A 208 53.28 -2.06 5.88
C ARG A 208 54.43 -1.11 6.19
N VAL A 209 54.27 -0.23 7.18
CA VAL A 209 55.29 0.75 7.60
C VAL A 209 56.53 0.03 8.11
N GLN A 210 56.38 -1.03 8.93
CA GLN A 210 57.51 -1.85 9.40
C GLN A 210 58.23 -2.54 8.24
N SER A 211 57.50 -3.10 7.27
CA SER A 211 58.07 -3.76 6.09
C SER A 211 58.85 -2.79 5.21
N GLN A 212 58.30 -1.59 4.98
CA GLN A 212 58.99 -0.53 4.25
C GLN A 212 60.25 -0.10 5.02
N PHE A 213 60.13 0.13 6.33
CA PHE A 213 61.26 0.48 7.17
C PHE A 213 62.38 -0.56 7.12
N ASN A 214 62.06 -1.86 7.21
CA ASN A 214 63.07 -2.92 7.13
C ASN A 214 63.82 -2.91 5.80
N ARG A 215 63.15 -2.60 4.67
CA ARG A 215 63.82 -2.47 3.38
C ARG A 215 64.79 -1.30 3.35
N ASP A 216 64.37 -0.12 3.78
CA ASP A 216 65.20 1.09 3.75
C ASP A 216 66.34 1.01 4.77
N ALA A 217 66.06 0.50 5.97
CA ALA A 217 67.05 0.25 7.01
C ALA A 217 68.09 -0.80 6.56
N GLY A 218 67.66 -1.86 5.85
CA GLY A 218 68.56 -2.86 5.28
C GLY A 218 69.49 -2.28 4.21
N GLN A 219 69.03 -1.31 3.41
CA GLN A 219 69.89 -0.59 2.46
C GLN A 219 70.95 0.25 3.17
N ILE A 220 70.59 0.95 4.26
CA ILE A 220 71.55 1.69 5.10
C ILE A 220 72.59 0.73 5.70
N GLU A 221 72.15 -0.40 6.25
CA GLU A 221 73.03 -1.40 6.84
C GLU A 221 74.05 -1.93 5.82
N LEU A 222 73.57 -2.36 4.64
CA LEU A 222 74.43 -2.89 3.60
C LEU A 222 75.42 -1.84 3.07
N ALA A 223 74.97 -0.60 2.87
CA ALA A 223 75.81 0.49 2.42
C ALA A 223 76.92 0.81 3.43
N LEU A 224 76.58 0.85 4.72
CA LEU A 224 77.56 1.11 5.78
C LEU A 224 78.57 -0.04 5.92
N LYS A 225 78.11 -1.31 5.89
CA LYS A 225 79.00 -2.49 5.94
C LYS A 225 79.98 -2.49 4.78
N LYS A 226 79.50 -2.33 3.54
CA LYS A 226 80.35 -2.22 2.34
C LYS A 226 81.33 -1.07 2.44
N ARG A 227 80.90 0.06 3.00
CA ARG A 227 81.79 1.22 3.19
C ARG A 227 82.90 0.93 4.20
N LEU A 228 82.60 0.22 5.29
CA LEU A 228 83.60 -0.20 6.27
C LEU A 228 84.55 -1.25 5.70
N GLU A 229 84.05 -2.23 4.95
CA GLU A 229 84.86 -3.23 4.23
C GLU A 229 85.84 -2.56 3.26
N MET A 230 85.39 -1.55 2.50
CA MET A 230 86.27 -0.79 1.60
C MET A 230 87.41 -0.07 2.33
N GLN A 231 87.19 0.37 3.59
CA GLN A 231 88.26 0.95 4.42
C GLN A 231 89.28 -0.11 4.84
N LEU A 232 88.82 -1.33 5.13
CA LEU A 232 89.68 -2.46 5.47
C LEU A 232 90.50 -2.91 4.25
N ASP A 233 89.87 -3.04 3.08
CA ASP A 233 90.55 -3.41 1.84
C ASP A 233 91.62 -2.39 1.45
N GLY A 234 91.33 -1.09 1.60
CA GLY A 234 92.31 -0.03 1.39
C GLY A 234 93.51 -0.13 2.34
N MET A 235 93.25 -0.46 3.61
CA MET A 235 94.32 -0.70 4.59
C MET A 235 95.18 -1.91 4.23
N LEU A 236 94.56 -3.04 3.85
CA LEU A 236 95.26 -4.25 3.46
C LEU A 236 96.08 -4.03 2.18
N ALA A 237 95.57 -3.26 1.22
CA ALA A 237 96.33 -2.87 0.03
C ALA A 237 97.58 -2.04 0.40
N LEU A 238 97.47 -1.10 1.33
CA LEU A 238 98.62 -0.32 1.82
C LEU A 238 99.63 -1.19 2.58
N GLN A 239 99.16 -2.16 3.37
CA GLN A 239 100.01 -3.17 4.02
C GLN A 239 100.82 -3.97 2.99
N GLN A 240 100.15 -4.49 1.94
CA GLN A 240 100.81 -5.27 0.89
C GLN A 240 101.83 -4.43 0.09
N LEU A 241 101.46 -3.19 -0.26
CA LEU A 241 102.38 -2.24 -0.90
C LEU A 241 103.60 -2.00 -0.03
N GLN A 242 103.43 -1.82 1.27
CA GLN A 242 104.55 -1.58 2.18
C GLN A 242 105.42 -2.83 2.41
N THR A 243 104.86 -4.04 2.28
CA THR A 243 105.62 -5.30 2.32
C THR A 243 106.49 -5.50 1.08
N HIS A 244 105.98 -5.19 -0.13
CA HIS A 244 106.68 -5.47 -1.39
C HIS A 244 107.44 -4.27 -1.98
N SER A 245 107.04 -3.04 -1.67
CA SER A 245 107.58 -1.80 -2.21
C SER A 245 107.51 -0.68 -1.16
N PRO A 246 108.34 -0.76 -0.10
CA PRO A 246 108.26 0.17 1.02
C PRO A 246 108.54 1.61 0.58
N ALA A 247 107.72 2.56 1.05
CA ALA A 247 107.91 3.97 0.71
C ALA A 247 109.26 4.51 1.24
N ALA A 248 110.10 4.98 0.32
CA ALA A 248 111.43 5.51 0.60
C ALA A 248 111.41 6.94 1.15
N SER A 249 110.37 7.72 0.83
CA SER A 249 110.21 9.11 1.24
C SER A 249 108.76 9.49 1.57
N ALA A 250 108.58 10.63 2.23
CA ALA A 250 107.26 11.18 2.54
C ALA A 250 106.46 11.58 1.28
N SER A 251 107.12 12.01 0.19
CA SER A 251 106.44 12.34 -1.06
C SER A 251 105.87 11.11 -1.74
N GLN A 252 106.63 10.00 -1.76
CA GLN A 252 106.16 8.72 -2.29
C GLN A 252 104.97 8.18 -1.47
N TRP A 253 105.01 8.30 -0.13
CA TRP A 253 103.87 7.93 0.71
C TRP A 253 102.61 8.77 0.39
N ARG A 254 102.76 10.07 0.14
CA ARG A 254 101.65 10.94 -0.27
C ARG A 254 101.04 10.52 -1.61
N GLU A 255 101.86 10.24 -2.61
CA GLU A 255 101.38 9.78 -3.92
C GLU A 255 100.61 8.46 -3.82
N LEU A 256 101.11 7.51 -3.01
CA LEU A 256 100.45 6.23 -2.77
C LEU A 256 99.10 6.37 -2.05
N THR A 257 98.98 7.32 -1.11
CA THR A 257 97.79 7.47 -0.25
C THR A 257 96.77 8.50 -0.73
N ALA A 258 97.16 9.44 -1.59
CA ALA A 258 96.28 10.54 -2.04
C ALA A 258 94.99 10.06 -2.71
N SER A 259 95.07 9.02 -3.55
CA SER A 259 93.89 8.47 -4.24
C SER A 259 92.90 7.80 -3.28
N TRP A 260 93.40 7.16 -2.23
CA TRP A 260 92.59 6.54 -1.17
C TRP A 260 91.91 7.59 -0.29
N LEU A 261 92.65 8.61 0.14
CA LEU A 261 92.09 9.73 0.91
C LEU A 261 91.00 10.49 0.15
N ALA A 262 91.15 10.65 -1.17
CA ALA A 262 90.13 11.28 -2.01
C ALA A 262 88.87 10.41 -2.20
N ARG A 263 89.01 9.08 -2.25
CA ARG A 263 87.89 8.13 -2.46
C ARG A 263 87.16 7.73 -1.18
N LEU A 264 87.77 7.94 -0.02
CA LEU A 264 87.28 7.49 1.28
C LEU A 264 87.03 8.67 2.25
N PRO A 265 85.99 9.50 2.00
CA PRO A 265 85.63 10.56 2.94
C PRO A 265 85.34 10.00 4.35
N GLY A 266 85.79 10.72 5.37
CA GLY A 266 85.76 10.29 6.78
C GLY A 266 87.06 9.65 7.28
N THR A 267 87.99 9.30 6.38
CA THR A 267 89.38 8.94 6.74
C THR A 267 90.18 10.21 7.02
N GLN A 268 90.65 10.34 8.26
CA GLN A 268 91.36 11.51 8.76
C GLN A 268 92.86 11.43 8.55
N SER A 269 93.41 10.21 8.59
CA SER A 269 94.81 9.99 8.32
C SER A 269 95.12 8.58 7.86
N LEU A 270 96.14 8.46 7.02
CA LEU A 270 96.83 7.21 6.68
C LEU A 270 98.30 7.36 7.07
N GLY A 271 98.78 6.48 7.94
CA GLY A 271 100.10 6.59 8.54
C GLY A 271 100.91 5.30 8.52
N TRP A 272 102.22 5.44 8.46
CA TRP A 272 103.20 4.35 8.54
C TRP A 272 104.11 4.56 9.76
N SER A 273 104.17 3.54 10.61
CA SER A 273 105.00 3.50 11.82
C SER A 273 105.95 2.30 11.75
N PRO A 274 107.23 2.49 11.39
CA PRO A 274 108.20 1.39 11.40
C PRO A 274 108.51 0.94 12.83
N LEU A 275 108.83 -0.34 13.00
CA LEU A 275 109.39 -0.86 14.25
C LEU A 275 110.83 -0.37 14.38
N VAL A 276 111.12 0.36 15.45
CA VAL A 276 112.45 0.90 15.75
C VAL A 276 112.89 0.31 17.09
N THR A 277 113.99 -0.45 17.11
CA THR A 277 114.58 -0.94 18.36
C THR A 277 115.32 0.19 19.08
N ASP A 278 115.60 0.02 20.37
CA ASP A 278 116.36 1.03 21.12
C ASP A 278 117.75 1.32 20.53
N ALA A 279 118.39 0.30 19.95
CA ALA A 279 119.66 0.44 19.23
C ALA A 279 119.55 1.32 17.97
N GLU A 280 118.38 1.35 17.32
CA GLU A 280 118.13 2.10 16.07
C GLU A 280 117.58 3.51 16.33
N ARG A 281 117.23 3.84 17.57
CA ARG A 281 116.56 5.10 17.94
C ARG A 281 117.31 6.35 17.49
N ALA A 282 118.61 6.46 17.79
CA ALA A 282 119.41 7.65 17.46
C ALA A 282 119.55 7.86 15.94
N ALA A 283 119.67 6.78 15.18
CA ALA A 283 119.71 6.81 13.72
C ALA A 283 118.34 7.23 13.13
N PHE A 284 117.24 6.77 13.73
CA PHE A 284 115.90 7.16 13.33
C PHE A 284 115.58 8.63 13.63
N GLU A 285 115.89 9.13 14.83
CA GLU A 285 115.63 10.52 15.24
C GLU A 285 116.40 11.52 14.35
N SER A 286 117.65 11.21 13.99
CA SER A 286 118.45 12.04 13.09
C SER A 286 117.98 12.00 11.63
N SER A 287 117.70 10.82 11.07
CA SER A 287 117.40 10.64 9.64
C SER A 287 115.91 10.86 9.27
N ALA A 288 114.98 10.46 10.14
CA ALA A 288 113.55 10.44 9.84
C ALA A 288 112.76 11.57 10.53
N LEU A 289 113.24 12.08 11.67
CA LEU A 289 112.58 13.15 12.44
C LEU A 289 113.35 14.47 12.46
N ALA A 290 114.37 14.61 11.60
CA ALA A 290 115.22 15.80 11.47
C ALA A 290 115.83 16.28 12.80
N GLY A 291 116.26 15.32 13.64
CA GLY A 291 116.87 15.58 14.96
C GLY A 291 115.89 15.73 16.11
N SER A 292 114.59 15.57 15.88
CA SER A 292 113.57 15.58 16.96
C SER A 292 113.49 14.21 17.65
N ALA A 293 113.33 14.21 18.98
CA ALA A 293 113.19 12.98 19.75
C ALA A 293 111.87 12.25 19.43
N ILE A 294 111.87 10.91 19.53
CA ILE A 294 110.62 10.13 19.56
C ILE A 294 109.81 10.58 20.76
N LEU A 295 108.53 10.88 20.55
CA LEU A 295 107.63 11.41 21.57
C LEU A 295 106.74 10.30 22.13
N ALA A 296 106.42 10.34 23.41
CA ALA A 296 105.44 9.49 24.08
C ALA A 296 104.28 10.33 24.62
N ARG A 297 103.10 9.73 24.65
CA ARG A 297 101.92 10.29 25.29
C ARG A 297 101.71 9.66 26.67
N ASP A 298 101.57 10.49 27.69
CA ASP A 298 101.22 10.02 29.04
C ASP A 298 99.71 9.74 29.18
N ALA A 299 99.30 9.17 30.32
CA ALA A 299 97.90 8.85 30.61
C ALA A 299 97.00 10.10 30.73
N ALA A 300 97.59 11.28 30.99
CA ALA A 300 96.88 12.56 31.02
C ALA A 300 96.77 13.20 29.62
N GLY A 301 97.40 12.60 28.61
CA GLY A 301 97.36 13.02 27.23
C GLY A 301 98.44 14.02 26.82
N HIS A 302 99.39 14.35 27.70
CA HIS A 302 100.53 15.21 27.40
C HIS A 302 101.58 14.48 26.58
N VAL A 303 102.27 15.22 25.72
CA VAL A 303 103.30 14.70 24.82
C VAL A 303 104.67 15.15 25.32
N ALA A 304 105.56 14.20 25.58
CA ALA A 304 106.93 14.44 26.06
C ALA A 304 107.90 13.46 25.36
N PRO A 305 109.23 13.66 25.42
CA PRO A 305 110.18 12.68 24.89
C PRO A 305 109.96 11.28 25.47
N SER A 306 109.97 10.26 24.62
CA SER A 306 109.68 8.88 25.01
C SER A 306 110.78 8.32 25.91
N PRO A 307 110.43 7.73 27.07
CA PRO A 307 111.40 7.06 27.94
C PRO A 307 112.02 5.85 27.22
N GLN A 308 113.16 5.36 27.72
CA GLN A 308 113.83 4.21 27.11
C GLN A 308 112.93 2.97 27.13
N ARG A 309 112.75 2.31 25.99
CA ARG A 309 111.88 1.15 25.76
C ARG A 309 112.56 0.17 24.80
N PRO A 310 112.25 -1.14 24.87
CA PRO A 310 112.89 -2.14 24.01
C PRO A 310 112.60 -1.93 22.51
N SER A 311 111.43 -1.37 22.18
CA SER A 311 111.07 -0.98 20.82
C SER A 311 110.04 0.16 20.84
N TYR A 312 109.96 0.88 19.73
CA TYR A 312 109.09 2.02 19.50
C TYR A 312 108.38 1.85 18.15
N LEU A 313 107.17 2.44 18.03
CA LEU A 313 106.48 2.60 16.75
C LEU A 313 106.23 4.09 16.48
N PRO A 314 107.27 4.89 16.21
CA PRO A 314 107.10 6.31 15.89
C PRO A 314 106.37 6.48 14.55
N VAL A 315 105.38 7.37 14.48
CA VAL A 315 104.76 7.74 13.19
C VAL A 315 105.79 8.41 12.29
N ARG A 316 106.19 7.73 11.21
CA ARG A 316 107.18 8.21 10.23
C ARG A 316 106.52 8.97 9.09
N TYR A 317 105.45 8.43 8.52
CA TYR A 317 104.67 9.09 7.47
C TYR A 317 103.21 9.20 7.92
N ILE A 318 102.57 10.32 7.61
CA ILE A 318 101.15 10.54 7.86
C ILE A 318 100.57 11.55 6.86
N GLU A 319 99.46 11.20 6.24
CA GLU A 319 98.76 12.06 5.26
C GLU A 319 97.25 12.12 5.55
N PRO A 320 96.59 13.28 5.42
CA PRO A 320 97.14 14.58 5.01
C PRO A 320 98.03 15.21 6.09
N LEU A 321 99.25 15.60 5.73
CA LEU A 321 100.24 16.11 6.69
C LEU A 321 99.79 17.41 7.37
N ALA A 322 99.06 18.28 6.67
CA ALA A 322 98.65 19.59 7.17
C ALA A 322 97.82 19.52 8.47
N SER A 323 96.86 18.59 8.53
CA SER A 323 96.02 18.36 9.72
C SER A 323 96.69 17.46 10.76
N ASN A 324 97.67 16.66 10.36
CA ASN A 324 98.25 15.60 11.18
C ASN A 324 99.68 15.83 11.69
N ARG A 325 100.28 17.01 11.43
CA ARG A 325 101.69 17.30 11.76
C ARG A 325 102.09 16.97 13.21
N ARG A 326 101.20 17.17 14.18
CA ARG A 326 101.47 16.90 15.61
C ARG A 326 101.64 15.41 15.95
N ALA A 327 101.27 14.51 15.05
CA ALA A 327 101.42 13.07 15.26
C ALA A 327 102.77 12.52 14.79
N LEU A 328 103.54 13.28 14.00
CA LEU A 328 104.86 12.84 13.53
C LEU A 328 105.82 12.61 14.70
N GLY A 329 106.55 11.50 14.69
CA GLY A 329 107.48 11.11 15.75
C GLY A 329 106.82 10.61 17.04
N LEU A 330 105.49 10.61 17.12
CA LEU A 330 104.77 10.06 18.27
C LEU A 330 104.81 8.53 18.25
N ASP A 331 105.29 7.91 19.32
CA ASP A 331 105.26 6.47 19.54
C ASP A 331 103.83 6.01 19.82
N ILE A 332 103.22 5.30 18.87
CA ILE A 332 101.84 4.82 19.01
C ILE A 332 101.69 3.76 20.11
N LEU A 333 102.77 3.09 20.53
CA LEU A 333 102.76 2.16 21.67
C LEU A 333 102.78 2.87 23.03
N SER A 334 103.00 4.18 23.07
CA SER A 334 102.97 4.95 24.31
C SER A 334 101.57 5.16 24.87
N SER A 335 100.53 5.12 24.03
CA SER A 335 99.14 5.23 24.46
C SER A 335 98.65 3.91 25.07
N PRO A 336 98.28 3.87 26.37
CA PRO A 336 97.79 2.64 27.01
C PRO A 336 96.51 2.09 26.35
N GLU A 337 95.65 2.98 25.87
CA GLU A 337 94.38 2.66 25.20
C GLU A 337 94.58 1.96 23.84
N LEU A 338 95.65 2.30 23.13
CA LEU A 338 95.93 1.80 21.78
C LEU A 338 96.96 0.66 21.76
N ALA A 339 97.84 0.61 22.75
CA ALA A 339 98.92 -0.37 22.82
C ALA A 339 98.40 -1.81 22.82
N THR A 340 97.25 -2.08 23.44
CA THR A 340 96.62 -3.42 23.42
C THR A 340 96.14 -3.80 22.02
N THR A 341 95.44 -2.90 21.33
CA THR A 341 95.00 -3.06 19.92
C THR A 341 96.19 -3.31 18.99
N ILE A 342 97.25 -2.49 19.11
CA ILE A 342 98.43 -2.59 18.25
C ILE A 342 99.16 -3.91 18.52
N ARG A 343 99.44 -4.27 19.78
CA ARG A 343 100.09 -5.54 20.12
C ARG A 343 99.30 -6.75 19.61
N HIS A 344 97.98 -6.71 19.69
CA HIS A 344 97.14 -7.77 19.15
C HIS A 344 97.32 -7.91 17.62
N SER A 345 97.38 -6.81 16.88
CA SER A 345 97.68 -6.85 15.44
C SER A 345 99.08 -7.39 15.17
N LEU A 346 100.08 -6.98 15.95
CA LEU A 346 101.47 -7.47 15.84
C LEU A 346 101.63 -8.97 16.12
N GLN A 347 100.79 -9.54 17.00
CA GLN A 347 100.84 -10.96 17.37
C GLN A 347 100.01 -11.83 16.44
N SER A 348 98.83 -11.37 16.04
CA SER A 348 97.91 -12.13 15.18
C SER A 348 98.18 -11.99 13.68
N GLY A 349 98.88 -10.91 13.29
CA GLY A 349 99.04 -10.51 11.89
C GLY A 349 97.75 -10.01 11.23
N GLN A 350 96.63 -9.96 11.97
CA GLN A 350 95.32 -9.54 11.47
C GLN A 350 95.08 -8.05 11.70
N PRO A 351 94.17 -7.43 10.92
CA PRO A 351 93.77 -6.04 11.12
C PRO A 351 92.93 -5.92 12.39
N VAL A 352 93.28 -4.96 13.25
CA VAL A 352 92.58 -4.75 14.52
C VAL A 352 92.17 -3.29 14.65
N VAL A 353 90.90 -3.06 14.95
CA VAL A 353 90.36 -1.73 15.18
C VAL A 353 90.39 -1.37 16.68
N SER A 354 90.62 -0.09 16.99
CA SER A 354 90.68 0.41 18.36
C SER A 354 89.28 0.60 18.97
N PRO A 355 89.17 0.70 20.30
CA PRO A 355 88.02 1.37 20.93
C PRO A 355 87.86 2.81 20.43
N ALA A 356 86.73 3.44 20.75
CA ALA A 356 86.52 4.86 20.48
C ALA A 356 87.58 5.72 21.20
N ILE A 357 88.43 6.39 20.44
CA ILE A 357 89.48 7.26 20.94
C ILE A 357 89.14 8.73 20.73
N ARG A 358 89.71 9.58 21.59
CA ARG A 358 89.65 11.03 21.41
C ARG A 358 90.81 11.50 20.52
N LEU A 359 90.48 12.13 19.41
CA LEU A 359 91.48 12.65 18.46
C LEU A 359 92.26 13.81 19.08
N VAL A 360 93.56 13.86 18.82
CA VAL A 360 94.49 14.90 19.32
C VAL A 360 94.22 16.27 18.67
N GLN A 361 93.46 16.31 17.59
CA GLN A 361 93.36 17.44 16.67
C GLN A 361 92.13 18.34 16.88
N GLU A 362 91.20 18.05 17.80
CA GLU A 362 89.88 18.72 17.84
C GLU A 362 89.29 19.01 19.24
N PRO A 363 88.33 19.96 19.34
CA PRO A 363 87.60 20.27 20.57
C PRO A 363 86.78 19.07 21.09
N GLN A 364 86.47 19.12 22.39
CA GLN A 364 86.08 18.01 23.30
C GLN A 364 84.95 17.03 22.88
N GLN A 365 84.28 17.16 21.73
CA GLN A 365 83.03 16.44 21.46
C GLN A 365 83.07 15.27 20.45
N GLN A 366 84.00 15.23 19.47
CA GLN A 366 84.02 14.16 18.45
C GLN A 366 84.95 12.99 18.80
N LYS A 367 84.48 11.75 18.54
CA LYS A 367 85.22 10.50 18.79
C LYS A 367 85.66 9.87 17.47
N GLY A 368 86.89 9.37 17.42
CA GLY A 368 87.46 8.68 16.27
C GLY A 368 87.79 7.22 16.58
N VAL A 369 88.12 6.46 15.55
CA VAL A 369 88.51 5.06 15.65
C VAL A 369 89.73 4.82 14.77
N ALA A 370 90.74 4.11 15.29
CA ALA A 370 91.96 3.80 14.56
C ALA A 370 92.00 2.31 14.17
N LEU A 371 92.34 2.02 12.93
CA LEU A 371 92.60 0.67 12.43
C LEU A 371 94.12 0.49 12.29
N TYR A 372 94.62 -0.63 12.81
CA TYR A 372 96.03 -0.98 12.76
C TYR A 372 96.21 -2.32 12.06
N GLN A 373 97.21 -2.38 11.19
CA GLN A 373 97.62 -3.59 10.48
C GLN A 373 99.14 -3.74 10.54
N ALA A 374 99.60 -4.84 11.12
CA ALA A 374 101.01 -5.21 11.13
C ALA A 374 101.53 -5.49 9.71
N VAL A 375 102.74 -5.03 9.42
CA VAL A 375 103.47 -5.29 8.17
C VAL A 375 104.68 -6.15 8.50
N TYR A 376 104.74 -7.32 7.89
CA TYR A 376 105.90 -8.21 7.95
C TYR A 376 106.69 -8.11 6.64
N ALA A 377 107.98 -8.41 6.70
CA ALA A 377 108.80 -8.63 5.52
C ALA A 377 108.25 -9.84 4.71
N PRO A 378 108.50 -9.89 3.39
CA PRO A 378 108.26 -11.10 2.61
C PRO A 378 108.93 -12.32 3.28
N LEU A 379 108.28 -13.48 3.22
CA LEU A 379 108.83 -14.72 3.77
C LEU A 379 110.10 -15.10 3.00
N ASP A 380 111.25 -15.13 3.68
CA ASP A 380 112.47 -15.76 3.18
C ASP A 380 112.40 -17.30 3.35
N ASP A 381 113.31 -18.05 2.72
CA ASP A 381 113.42 -19.53 2.75
C ASP A 381 113.40 -20.15 4.16
N SER A 382 113.67 -19.35 5.20
CA SER A 382 113.65 -19.76 6.61
C SER A 382 112.26 -19.73 7.29
N GLN A 383 111.19 -19.36 6.58
CA GLN A 383 109.79 -19.27 7.06
C GLN A 383 109.54 -18.36 8.29
N HIS A 384 110.51 -17.57 8.74
CA HIS A 384 110.33 -16.64 9.86
C HIS A 384 109.82 -15.28 9.39
N GLN A 385 108.68 -14.84 9.91
CA GLN A 385 108.13 -13.50 9.61
C GLN A 385 108.86 -12.43 10.43
N VAL A 386 109.58 -11.52 9.76
CA VAL A 386 110.22 -10.37 10.40
C VAL A 386 109.26 -9.18 10.43
N LEU A 387 108.89 -8.71 11.62
CA LEU A 387 108.03 -7.55 11.79
C LEU A 387 108.75 -6.25 11.36
N ARG A 388 108.14 -5.48 10.46
CA ARG A 388 108.70 -4.23 9.92
C ARG A 388 108.06 -2.97 10.51
N GLY A 389 106.81 -3.06 10.94
CA GLY A 389 106.06 -1.91 11.45
C GLY A 389 104.56 -2.10 11.32
N VAL A 390 103.82 -1.00 11.38
CA VAL A 390 102.36 -0.96 11.36
C VAL A 390 101.87 0.13 10.41
N VAL A 391 100.93 -0.21 9.53
CA VAL A 391 100.12 0.79 8.84
C VAL A 391 98.90 1.10 9.73
N SER A 392 98.57 2.38 9.81
CA SER A 392 97.49 2.90 10.64
C SER A 392 96.58 3.78 9.82
N SER A 393 95.28 3.71 10.09
CA SER A 393 94.27 4.55 9.46
C SER A 393 93.32 5.05 10.52
N LEU A 394 93.08 6.35 10.53
CA LEU A 394 92.22 7.00 11.50
C LEU A 394 90.92 7.42 10.83
N PHE A 395 89.79 7.08 11.43
CA PHE A 395 88.46 7.34 10.89
C PHE A 395 87.60 8.14 11.85
N ARG A 396 86.74 9.01 11.31
CA ARG A 396 85.60 9.60 12.04
C ARG A 396 84.32 8.90 11.63
N MET A 397 83.69 8.26 12.61
CA MET A 397 82.49 7.47 12.35
C MET A 397 81.29 8.33 11.97
N ASP A 398 81.17 9.54 12.54
CA ASP A 398 80.13 10.52 12.13
C ASP A 398 80.27 10.91 10.65
N ASP A 399 81.49 11.13 10.15
CA ASP A 399 81.73 11.48 8.74
C ASP A 399 81.49 10.30 7.79
N ILE A 400 81.87 9.08 8.20
CA ILE A 400 81.61 7.86 7.43
C ILE A 400 80.11 7.63 7.33
N VAL A 401 79.37 7.73 8.44
CA VAL A 401 77.90 7.59 8.44
C VAL A 401 77.27 8.69 7.59
N ALA A 402 77.64 9.96 7.79
CA ALA A 402 77.08 11.09 7.05
C ALA A 402 77.34 10.96 5.53
N SER A 403 78.55 10.61 5.10
CA SER A 403 78.88 10.45 3.67
C SER A 403 78.20 9.23 3.04
N THR A 404 77.95 8.17 3.81
CA THR A 404 77.18 7.00 3.36
C THR A 404 75.71 7.38 3.09
N LEU A 405 75.13 8.23 3.93
CA LEU A 405 73.74 8.67 3.82
C LEU A 405 73.51 9.75 2.73
N GLN A 406 74.57 10.32 2.13
CA GLN A 406 74.44 11.34 1.08
C GLN A 406 74.06 10.79 -0.30
N HIS A 407 74.31 9.50 -0.57
CA HIS A 407 74.21 8.91 -1.91
C HIS A 407 72.88 8.14 -2.12
N GLY A 408 71.75 8.85 -2.16
CA GLY A 408 70.45 8.27 -2.51
C GLY A 408 69.78 7.45 -1.39
N VAL A 409 70.31 7.53 -0.17
CA VAL A 409 69.75 6.86 1.02
C VAL A 409 68.89 7.86 1.80
N ARG A 410 67.76 7.37 2.33
CA ARG A 410 66.78 8.16 3.09
C ARG A 410 67.37 8.73 4.40
N ARG A 411 67.27 10.06 4.59
CA ARG A 411 67.85 10.81 5.73
C ARG A 411 66.94 10.90 6.96
N ASP A 412 65.70 10.50 6.80
CA ASP A 412 64.63 10.43 7.78
C ASP A 412 64.71 9.14 8.64
N ILE A 413 65.79 8.35 8.53
CA ILE A 413 66.08 7.24 9.46
C ILE A 413 67.22 7.68 10.38
N GLU A 414 66.99 7.57 11.69
CA GLU A 414 68.02 7.86 12.69
C GLU A 414 68.99 6.68 12.81
N VAL A 415 70.28 6.97 12.65
CA VAL A 415 71.36 5.97 12.68
C VAL A 415 72.17 6.10 13.97
N CYS A 416 72.45 4.97 14.61
CA CYS A 416 73.34 4.89 15.76
C CYS A 416 74.26 3.68 15.64
N LEU A 417 75.57 3.94 15.69
CA LEU A 417 76.59 2.90 15.62
C LEU A 417 77.26 2.76 16.99
N ILE A 418 77.35 1.53 17.48
CA ILE A 418 77.81 1.21 18.83
C ILE A 418 78.89 0.13 18.81
N ASP A 419 79.96 0.33 19.58
CA ASP A 419 80.95 -0.68 19.95
C ASP A 419 80.47 -1.45 21.20
N ARG A 420 80.15 -2.73 21.03
CA ARG A 420 79.67 -3.59 22.13
C ARG A 420 80.79 -4.03 23.06
N ASP A 421 82.02 -4.05 22.57
CA ASP A 421 83.22 -4.45 23.33
C ASP A 421 83.87 -3.22 24.02
N GLY A 422 83.27 -2.03 23.91
CA GLY A 422 83.74 -0.79 24.51
C GLY A 422 83.49 -0.70 26.03
N ALA A 423 84.17 0.22 26.71
CA ALA A 423 83.89 0.50 28.13
C ALA A 423 82.58 1.32 28.30
N PRO A 424 81.92 1.28 29.48
CA PRO A 424 80.74 2.11 29.77
C PRO A 424 80.98 3.60 29.46
N GLY A 425 80.14 4.21 28.62
CA GLY A 425 80.32 5.59 28.12
C GLY A 425 81.13 5.75 26.81
N PHE A 426 81.82 4.69 26.37
CA PHE A 426 82.56 4.61 25.10
C PHE A 426 81.90 3.72 24.05
N HIS A 427 80.72 3.19 24.35
CA HIS A 427 79.95 2.36 23.42
C HIS A 427 79.48 3.12 22.18
N ARG A 428 79.14 4.41 22.23
CA ARG A 428 78.65 5.14 21.04
C ARG A 428 79.80 5.57 20.12
N LEU A 429 79.81 5.07 18.90
CA LEU A 429 80.72 5.47 17.81
C LEU A 429 80.15 6.63 16.97
N SER A 430 78.86 6.60 16.65
CA SER A 430 78.15 7.65 15.89
C SER A 430 76.65 7.67 16.24
N GLY A 431 75.98 8.80 16.00
CA GLY A 431 74.54 8.99 16.19
C GLY A 431 74.16 9.87 17.39
N PRO A 432 72.87 10.02 17.76
CA PRO A 432 72.41 10.90 18.85
C PRO A 432 72.96 10.53 20.25
N ALA A 433 73.06 11.49 21.18
CA ALA A 433 73.68 11.26 22.49
C ALA A 433 72.99 10.18 23.36
N ASN A 434 71.69 9.99 23.20
CA ASN A 434 70.89 9.00 23.93
C ASN A 434 70.76 7.66 23.19
N CYS A 435 71.39 7.49 22.03
CA CYS A 435 71.15 6.31 21.19
C CYS A 435 71.76 5.01 21.71
N GLY A 436 72.69 5.10 22.66
CA GLY A 436 73.26 3.95 23.36
C GLY A 436 72.41 3.39 24.50
N LYS A 437 71.29 4.01 24.87
CA LYS A 437 70.44 3.54 25.99
C LYS A 437 69.46 2.46 25.52
N ASP A 438 69.06 1.54 26.40
CA ASP A 438 68.16 0.43 26.04
C ASP A 438 66.79 0.91 25.53
N GLY A 439 66.23 1.97 26.13
CA GLY A 439 64.94 2.55 25.75
C GLY A 439 64.94 3.43 24.49
N TRP A 440 66.03 3.51 23.72
CA TRP A 440 66.11 4.42 22.57
C TRP A 440 65.12 4.09 21.45
N PHE A 441 64.77 2.82 21.23
CA PHE A 441 63.84 2.46 20.15
C PHE A 441 62.40 2.94 20.40
N GLY A 442 61.95 2.95 21.66
CA GLY A 442 60.54 3.20 21.98
C GLY A 442 59.62 2.20 21.26
N GLN A 443 58.45 2.67 20.79
CA GLN A 443 57.50 1.89 19.98
C GLN A 443 57.67 2.10 18.46
N ARG A 444 58.73 2.79 18.04
CA ARG A 444 58.94 3.10 16.61
C ARG A 444 59.51 1.90 15.86
N PRO A 445 59.22 1.77 14.55
CA PRO A 445 59.91 0.83 13.69
C PRO A 445 61.41 0.97 13.83
N HIS A 446 62.09 -0.15 14.08
CA HIS A 446 63.52 -0.18 14.34
C HIS A 446 64.18 -1.46 13.81
N LEU A 447 65.48 -1.37 13.56
CA LEU A 447 66.34 -2.47 13.15
C LEU A 447 67.59 -2.46 14.03
N LEU A 448 67.94 -3.61 14.59
CA LEU A 448 69.19 -3.84 15.30
C LEU A 448 69.98 -4.89 14.51
N SER A 449 71.11 -4.47 13.95
CA SER A 449 72.06 -5.38 13.30
C SER A 449 73.33 -5.46 14.11
N GLN A 450 73.90 -6.66 14.20
CA GLN A 450 75.18 -6.91 14.87
C GLN A 450 76.16 -7.48 13.85
N PHE A 451 77.39 -6.97 13.85
CA PHE A 451 78.43 -7.44 12.95
C PHE A 451 79.82 -7.24 13.56
N SER A 452 80.79 -8.05 13.13
CA SER A 452 82.18 -7.87 13.52
C SER A 452 82.91 -7.02 12.49
N PHE A 453 83.75 -6.11 12.96
CA PHE A 453 84.65 -5.32 12.11
C PHE A 453 86.05 -5.31 12.72
N ALA A 454 87.04 -5.84 12.00
CA ALA A 454 88.44 -5.89 12.38
C ALA A 454 88.68 -6.27 13.85
N GLY A 455 88.07 -7.38 14.29
CA GLY A 455 88.25 -7.96 15.63
C GLY A 455 87.38 -7.37 16.74
N ARG A 456 86.43 -6.46 16.45
CA ARG A 456 85.46 -5.93 17.44
C ARG A 456 84.01 -6.17 17.01
N ASN A 457 83.11 -6.33 17.98
CA ASN A 457 81.68 -6.53 17.79
C ASN A 457 80.94 -5.20 17.84
N TRP A 458 80.37 -4.80 16.72
CA TRP A 458 79.59 -3.57 16.61
C TRP A 458 78.09 -3.88 16.47
N ALA A 459 77.28 -2.90 16.91
CA ALA A 459 75.84 -2.90 16.74
C ALA A 459 75.40 -1.64 16.00
N LEU A 460 74.69 -1.83 14.89
CA LEU A 460 73.98 -0.78 14.17
C LEU A 460 72.52 -0.76 14.63
N ARG A 461 72.11 0.36 15.21
CA ARG A 461 70.75 0.62 15.66
C ARG A 461 70.12 1.67 14.74
N LEU A 462 69.05 1.30 14.05
CA LEU A 462 68.29 2.18 13.17
C LEU A 462 66.89 2.33 13.73
N ARG A 463 66.34 3.54 13.73
CA ARG A 463 64.93 3.80 14.07
C ARG A 463 64.31 4.81 13.13
N ALA A 464 63.02 4.66 12.84
CA ALA A 464 62.28 5.66 12.07
C ALA A 464 62.25 7.01 12.83
N SER A 465 62.54 8.12 12.15
CA SER A 465 62.29 9.46 12.70
C SER A 465 60.78 9.79 12.67
N GLU A 466 60.37 10.86 13.34
CA GLU A 466 59.00 11.37 13.21
C GLU A 466 58.69 11.84 11.78
N ASP A 467 59.67 12.43 11.10
CA ASP A 467 59.54 12.86 9.71
C ASP A 467 59.29 11.68 8.77
N TYR A 468 59.99 10.55 8.97
CA TYR A 468 59.79 9.32 8.19
C TYR A 468 58.38 8.76 8.36
N LEU A 469 57.90 8.71 9.60
CA LEU A 469 56.55 8.25 9.90
C LEU A 469 55.50 9.19 9.31
N SER A 470 55.73 10.50 9.38
CA SER A 470 54.83 11.51 8.81
C SER A 470 54.73 11.40 7.27
N GLY A 471 55.85 11.16 6.59
CA GLY A 471 55.91 11.02 5.13
C GLY A 471 55.29 9.72 4.60
N LEU A 472 55.10 8.71 5.46
CA LEU A 472 54.46 7.44 5.13
C LEU A 472 53.01 7.35 5.61
N ARG A 473 52.47 8.39 6.24
CA ARG A 473 51.08 8.38 6.73
C ARG A 473 50.13 8.11 5.57
N SER A 474 49.36 7.05 5.71
CA SER A 474 48.28 6.73 4.81
C SER A 474 47.01 7.44 5.26
N TRP A 475 46.41 8.21 4.36
CA TRP A 475 45.07 8.76 4.58
C TRP A 475 44.00 7.67 4.64
N LEU A 476 44.33 6.42 4.29
CA LEU A 476 43.38 5.30 4.24
C LEU A 476 42.79 4.96 5.61
N GLU A 477 43.59 5.02 6.68
CA GLU A 477 43.09 4.83 8.06
C GLU A 477 42.01 5.87 8.38
N TRP A 478 42.30 7.15 8.09
CA TRP A 478 41.41 8.26 8.35
C TRP A 478 40.15 8.24 7.47
N ILE A 479 40.32 8.00 6.16
CA ILE A 479 39.21 7.91 5.19
C ILE A 479 38.27 6.77 5.56
N THR A 480 38.82 5.61 5.91
CA THR A 480 37.99 4.46 6.30
C THR A 480 37.20 4.77 7.55
N PHE A 481 37.86 5.34 8.56
CA PHE A 481 37.21 5.75 9.81
C PHE A 481 36.04 6.70 9.55
N VAL A 482 36.27 7.79 8.79
CA VAL A 482 35.24 8.77 8.41
C VAL A 482 34.09 8.14 7.60
N LEU A 483 34.41 7.32 6.60
CA LEU A 483 33.40 6.67 5.76
C LEU A 483 32.52 5.73 6.58
N GLY A 484 33.11 4.94 7.49
CA GLY A 484 32.34 4.04 8.34
C GLY A 484 31.40 4.75 9.28
N LEU A 485 31.81 5.89 9.85
CA LEU A 485 30.95 6.71 10.70
C LEU A 485 29.79 7.35 9.94
N ALA A 486 30.07 7.82 8.72
CA ALA A 486 29.02 8.28 7.81
C ALA A 486 28.03 7.15 7.51
N MET A 487 28.52 5.93 7.22
CA MET A 487 27.67 4.77 6.99
C MET A 487 26.87 4.39 8.23
N THR A 488 27.43 4.41 9.44
CA THR A 488 26.70 4.15 10.69
C THR A 488 25.59 5.18 10.93
N GLY A 489 25.88 6.47 10.69
CA GLY A 489 24.88 7.53 10.78
C GLY A 489 23.75 7.35 9.76
N LEU A 490 24.08 7.15 8.49
CA LEU A 490 23.11 6.94 7.41
C LEU A 490 22.28 5.67 7.64
N PHE A 491 22.91 4.59 8.11
CA PHE A 491 22.21 3.36 8.45
C PHE A 491 21.24 3.56 9.61
N GLY A 492 21.62 4.32 10.65
CA GLY A 492 20.70 4.76 11.69
C GLY A 492 19.50 5.52 11.13
N GLY A 493 19.71 6.39 10.14
CA GLY A 493 18.66 7.08 9.40
C GLY A 493 17.75 6.13 8.60
N PHE A 494 18.33 5.19 7.88
CA PHE A 494 17.59 4.16 7.15
C PHE A 494 16.72 3.33 8.08
N LEU A 495 17.25 2.90 9.23
CA LEU A 495 16.48 2.16 10.23
C LEU A 495 15.35 3.01 10.82
N LEU A 496 15.55 4.31 11.02
CA LEU A 496 14.47 5.22 11.41
C LEU A 496 13.35 5.22 10.35
N ILE A 497 13.70 5.29 9.06
CA ILE A 497 12.71 5.24 7.97
C ILE A 497 11.96 3.90 7.95
N VAL A 498 12.67 2.78 7.94
CA VAL A 498 12.06 1.44 7.84
C VAL A 498 11.16 1.16 9.05
N THR A 499 11.67 1.39 10.27
CA THR A 499 10.88 1.16 11.48
C THR A 499 9.67 2.11 11.60
N GLY A 500 9.80 3.33 11.07
CA GLY A 500 8.69 4.28 10.95
C GLY A 500 7.62 3.81 9.98
N TYR A 501 8.03 3.32 8.81
CA TYR A 501 7.14 2.78 7.79
C TYR A 501 6.35 1.56 8.28
N THR A 502 7.03 0.57 8.87
CA THR A 502 6.38 -0.64 9.42
C THR A 502 5.28 -0.27 10.42
N ARG A 503 5.55 0.70 11.30
CA ARG A 503 4.59 1.15 12.31
C ARG A 503 3.39 1.86 11.71
N ARG A 504 3.59 2.69 10.68
CA ARG A 504 2.48 3.33 9.98
C ARG A 504 1.58 2.29 9.31
N MET A 505 2.17 1.29 8.68
CA MET A 505 1.43 0.18 8.09
C MET A 505 0.68 -0.63 9.16
N GLU A 506 1.31 -0.96 10.28
CA GLU A 506 0.64 -1.61 11.42
C GLU A 506 -0.56 -0.78 11.92
N GLY A 507 -0.42 0.55 12.02
CA GLY A 507 -1.50 1.45 12.45
C GLY A 507 -2.65 1.52 11.45
N GLU A 508 -2.35 1.68 10.16
CA GLU A 508 -3.37 1.70 9.09
C GLU A 508 -4.08 0.34 8.97
N VAL A 509 -3.33 -0.76 9.06
CA VAL A 509 -3.89 -2.12 9.07
C VAL A 509 -4.79 -2.34 10.28
N GLN A 510 -4.34 -1.95 11.48
CA GLN A 510 -5.15 -2.06 12.70
C GLN A 510 -6.45 -1.26 12.60
N GLN A 511 -6.38 -0.03 12.10
CA GLN A 511 -7.56 0.80 11.90
C GLN A 511 -8.52 0.16 10.89
N ARG A 512 -8.02 -0.32 9.75
CA ARG A 512 -8.84 -1.04 8.75
C ARG A 512 -9.43 -2.32 9.32
N THR A 513 -8.68 -3.10 10.10
CA THR A 513 -9.23 -4.31 10.75
C THR A 513 -10.26 -3.99 11.81
N ALA A 514 -10.14 -2.86 12.52
CA ALA A 514 -11.14 -2.41 13.48
C ALA A 514 -12.41 -1.92 12.78
N GLU A 515 -12.28 -1.15 11.69
CA GLU A 515 -13.39 -0.76 10.81
C GLU A 515 -14.09 -1.99 10.21
N LEU A 516 -13.31 -2.97 9.74
CA LEU A 516 -13.82 -4.25 9.23
C LEU A 516 -14.49 -5.08 10.33
N ALA A 517 -13.95 -5.09 11.55
CA ALA A 517 -14.54 -5.79 12.68
C ALA A 517 -15.86 -5.14 13.13
N ASP A 518 -15.92 -3.81 13.21
CA ASP A 518 -17.15 -3.07 13.51
C ASP A 518 -18.20 -3.26 12.40
N THR A 519 -17.79 -3.18 11.14
CA THR A 519 -18.68 -3.46 10.00
C THR A 519 -19.17 -4.91 10.04
N ASN A 520 -18.30 -5.89 10.32
CA ASN A 520 -18.71 -7.29 10.46
C ASN A 520 -19.62 -7.52 11.67
N GLN A 521 -19.40 -6.82 12.79
CA GLN A 521 -20.25 -6.91 13.97
C GLN A 521 -21.62 -6.28 13.71
N GLN A 522 -21.66 -5.15 12.98
CA GLN A 522 -22.89 -4.55 12.49
C GLN A 522 -23.61 -5.49 11.51
N LEU A 523 -22.87 -6.12 10.59
CA LEU A 523 -23.41 -7.10 9.66
C LEU A 523 -23.95 -8.33 10.39
N GLN A 524 -23.26 -8.82 11.42
CA GLN A 524 -23.71 -9.94 12.25
C GLN A 524 -24.94 -9.57 13.08
N THR A 525 -24.98 -8.37 13.65
CA THR A 525 -26.16 -7.88 14.38
C THR A 525 -27.35 -7.70 13.43
N GLN A 526 -27.11 -7.21 12.20
CA GLN A 526 -28.11 -7.15 11.14
C GLN A 526 -28.54 -8.54 10.71
N LEU A 527 -27.63 -9.49 10.54
CA LEU A 527 -27.95 -10.89 10.20
C LEU A 527 -28.71 -11.60 11.32
N ASP A 528 -28.41 -11.34 12.60
CA ASP A 528 -29.15 -11.94 13.72
C ASP A 528 -30.53 -11.29 13.92
N ALA A 529 -30.64 -9.98 13.69
CA ALA A 529 -31.93 -9.30 13.62
C ALA A 529 -32.74 -9.79 12.42
N THR A 530 -32.09 -10.00 11.28
CA THR A 530 -32.69 -10.58 10.07
C THR A 530 -33.04 -12.03 10.30
N ARG A 531 -32.26 -12.84 11.01
CA ARG A 531 -32.57 -14.25 11.33
C ARG A 531 -33.69 -14.41 12.34
N LYS A 532 -33.78 -13.54 13.35
CA LYS A 532 -34.93 -13.51 14.28
C LYS A 532 -36.18 -12.98 13.59
N ALA A 533 -36.03 -11.97 12.74
CA ALA A 533 -37.09 -11.52 11.86
C ALA A 533 -37.46 -12.62 10.87
N GLU A 534 -36.51 -13.37 10.30
CA GLU A 534 -36.68 -14.48 9.36
C GLU A 534 -37.28 -15.70 10.05
N ALA A 535 -37.05 -15.97 11.34
CA ALA A 535 -37.71 -17.07 12.02
C ALA A 535 -39.19 -16.75 12.29
N ASN A 536 -39.50 -15.51 12.70
CA ASN A 536 -40.88 -15.02 12.79
C ASN A 536 -41.53 -14.85 11.41
N VAL A 537 -40.78 -14.37 10.43
CA VAL A 537 -41.19 -14.27 9.03
C VAL A 537 -41.31 -15.65 8.44
N THR A 538 -40.52 -16.67 8.79
CA THR A 538 -40.65 -18.03 8.25
C THR A 538 -41.89 -18.68 8.85
N TYR A 539 -42.18 -18.49 10.13
CA TYR A 539 -43.44 -18.94 10.70
C TYR A 539 -44.65 -18.23 10.06
N LEU A 540 -44.61 -16.89 9.92
CA LEU A 540 -45.64 -16.10 9.23
C LEU A 540 -45.67 -16.29 7.70
N ALA A 541 -44.57 -16.74 7.09
CA ALA A 541 -44.41 -16.99 5.67
C ALA A 541 -44.70 -18.44 5.31
N LEU A 542 -44.82 -19.34 6.28
CA LEU A 542 -45.22 -20.74 6.07
C LEU A 542 -46.61 -21.07 6.64
N HIS A 543 -47.21 -20.24 7.49
CA HIS A 543 -48.54 -20.46 8.07
C HIS A 543 -49.47 -19.25 7.93
N ASP A 544 -50.77 -19.51 7.80
CA ASP A 544 -51.82 -18.50 7.82
C ASP A 544 -52.09 -18.01 9.24
N SER A 545 -52.05 -16.70 9.46
CA SER A 545 -52.16 -16.10 10.80
C SER A 545 -53.54 -16.24 11.44
N LEU A 546 -54.59 -16.51 10.65
CA LEU A 546 -55.95 -16.64 11.15
C LEU A 546 -56.31 -18.09 11.51
N THR A 547 -56.05 -19.04 10.61
CA THR A 547 -56.44 -20.46 10.77
C THR A 547 -55.32 -21.34 11.33
N SER A 548 -54.09 -20.83 11.41
CA SER A 548 -52.86 -21.57 11.75
C SER A 548 -52.50 -22.73 10.79
N LEU A 549 -53.25 -22.89 9.68
CA LEU A 549 -52.92 -23.85 8.63
C LEU A 549 -51.63 -23.45 7.90
N PRO A 550 -50.93 -24.41 7.25
CA PRO A 550 -49.93 -24.09 6.24
C PRO A 550 -50.46 -23.08 5.21
N ASN A 551 -49.64 -22.09 4.85
CA ASN A 551 -49.96 -21.17 3.77
C ASN A 551 -49.41 -21.69 2.43
N ARG A 552 -49.60 -20.92 1.35
CA ARG A 552 -49.15 -21.27 0.00
C ARG A 552 -47.69 -21.72 -0.09
N ALA A 553 -46.76 -21.07 0.60
CA ALA A 553 -45.34 -21.38 0.50
C ALA A 553 -44.98 -22.71 1.17
N CYS A 554 -45.63 -23.02 2.30
CA CYS A 554 -45.48 -24.31 2.97
C CYS A 554 -46.09 -25.44 2.14
N TRP A 555 -47.29 -25.21 1.58
CA TRP A 555 -47.94 -26.17 0.68
C TRP A 555 -47.09 -26.54 -0.53
N LEU A 556 -46.55 -25.55 -1.25
CA LEU A 556 -45.68 -25.80 -2.41
C LEU A 556 -44.45 -26.63 -2.02
N THR A 557 -43.84 -26.32 -0.87
CA THR A 557 -42.64 -27.03 -0.39
C THR A 557 -42.95 -28.49 -0.08
N MET A 558 -44.04 -28.76 0.63
CA MET A 558 -44.45 -30.11 0.98
C MET A 558 -44.93 -30.90 -0.24
N ALA A 559 -45.61 -30.26 -1.19
CA ALA A 559 -46.01 -30.88 -2.46
C ALA A 559 -44.80 -31.32 -3.29
N ARG A 560 -43.76 -30.48 -3.41
CA ARG A 560 -42.50 -30.86 -4.09
C ARG A 560 -41.86 -32.08 -3.44
N HIS A 561 -41.86 -32.11 -2.10
CA HIS A 561 -41.30 -33.24 -1.36
C HIS A 561 -42.10 -34.53 -1.58
N ALA A 562 -43.43 -34.48 -1.47
CA ALA A 562 -44.32 -35.62 -1.71
C ALA A 562 -44.20 -36.19 -3.13
N MET A 563 -44.01 -35.33 -4.13
CA MET A 563 -43.79 -35.74 -5.53
C MET A 563 -42.39 -36.33 -5.77
N ALA A 564 -41.39 -35.95 -4.96
CA ALA A 564 -40.00 -36.44 -5.07
C ALA A 564 -39.75 -37.75 -4.32
N GLU A 565 -40.52 -38.04 -3.25
CA GLU A 565 -40.27 -39.20 -2.37
C GLU A 565 -40.67 -40.56 -2.96
N ASN A 566 -41.37 -40.65 -4.09
CA ASN A 566 -41.69 -41.95 -4.72
C ASN A 566 -42.17 -41.85 -6.18
N ASP A 567 -41.42 -42.43 -7.12
CA ASP A 567 -41.72 -42.50 -8.57
C ASP A 567 -43.03 -43.21 -8.96
N LYS A 568 -43.79 -43.76 -7.99
CA LYS A 568 -45.00 -44.55 -8.24
C LYS A 568 -46.25 -44.09 -7.47
N ARG A 569 -46.20 -42.98 -6.73
CA ARG A 569 -47.36 -42.49 -5.96
C ARG A 569 -48.18 -41.51 -6.81
N GLN A 570 -49.45 -41.83 -7.04
CA GLN A 570 -50.38 -40.89 -7.67
C GLN A 570 -50.84 -39.89 -6.60
N LEU A 571 -50.75 -38.59 -6.92
CA LEU A 571 -51.15 -37.50 -6.02
C LEU A 571 -52.21 -36.64 -6.71
N ALA A 572 -53.18 -36.18 -5.95
CA ALA A 572 -54.20 -35.24 -6.42
C ALA A 572 -54.07 -33.91 -5.70
N VAL A 573 -54.16 -32.83 -6.46
CA VAL A 573 -54.29 -31.45 -5.95
C VAL A 573 -55.73 -31.05 -6.12
N LEU A 574 -56.43 -30.80 -5.01
CA LEU A 574 -57.78 -30.24 -5.01
C LEU A 574 -57.68 -28.78 -4.59
N PHE A 575 -58.13 -27.88 -5.45
CA PHE A 575 -58.25 -26.45 -5.18
C PHE A 575 -59.70 -26.14 -4.86
N LEU A 576 -59.98 -25.62 -3.67
CA LEU A 576 -61.30 -25.37 -3.14
C LEU A 576 -61.49 -23.88 -2.92
N ASP A 577 -62.65 -23.36 -3.29
CA ASP A 577 -63.04 -21.98 -3.05
C ASP A 577 -64.45 -21.93 -2.49
N MET A 578 -64.64 -21.22 -1.36
CA MET A 578 -65.96 -21.10 -0.73
C MET A 578 -66.85 -20.18 -1.54
N ASP A 579 -67.96 -20.71 -2.04
CA ASP A 579 -68.88 -19.92 -2.84
C ASP A 579 -69.55 -18.82 -1.98
N GLU A 580 -69.63 -17.61 -2.53
CA GLU A 580 -70.30 -16.45 -1.92
C GLU A 580 -69.79 -16.02 -0.53
N PHE A 581 -68.56 -16.40 -0.13
CA PHE A 581 -67.98 -15.99 1.16
C PHE A 581 -67.93 -14.46 1.34
N LYS A 582 -67.72 -13.72 0.24
CA LYS A 582 -67.79 -12.24 0.26
C LYS A 582 -69.16 -11.73 0.73
N THR A 583 -70.25 -12.35 0.29
CA THR A 583 -71.61 -11.99 0.71
C THR A 583 -71.80 -12.18 2.22
N VAL A 584 -71.18 -13.20 2.81
CA VAL A 584 -71.18 -13.42 4.27
C VAL A 584 -70.43 -12.31 5.00
N ASN A 585 -69.23 -11.94 4.54
CA ASN A 585 -68.46 -10.84 5.12
C ASN A 585 -69.18 -9.49 5.03
N ASP A 586 -69.79 -9.21 3.87
CA ASP A 586 -70.49 -7.95 3.62
C ASP A 586 -71.79 -7.85 4.45
N SER A 587 -72.43 -9.00 4.75
CA SER A 587 -73.72 -9.04 5.49
C SER A 587 -73.57 -9.13 7.00
N LEU A 588 -72.54 -9.84 7.51
CA LEU A 588 -72.39 -10.17 8.94
C LEU A 588 -71.08 -9.65 9.54
N GLY A 589 -70.25 -8.99 8.74
CA GLY A 589 -68.98 -8.40 9.15
C GLY A 589 -67.82 -9.40 9.17
N HIS A 590 -66.61 -8.86 8.97
CA HIS A 590 -65.36 -9.64 8.96
C HIS A 590 -65.13 -10.53 10.20
N PRO A 591 -65.46 -10.13 11.44
CA PRO A 591 -65.26 -11.02 12.59
C PRO A 591 -66.06 -12.34 12.51
N VAL A 592 -67.26 -12.31 11.93
CA VAL A 592 -68.09 -13.50 11.72
C VAL A 592 -67.53 -14.35 10.58
N GLY A 593 -67.06 -13.72 9.49
CA GLY A 593 -66.38 -14.41 8.41
C GLY A 593 -65.05 -15.05 8.83
N ASP A 594 -64.28 -14.40 9.70
CA ASP A 594 -63.04 -14.94 10.27
C ASP A 594 -63.32 -16.18 11.13
N GLN A 595 -64.36 -16.13 11.97
CA GLN A 595 -64.80 -17.29 12.74
C GLN A 595 -65.35 -18.41 11.83
N LEU A 596 -66.04 -18.05 10.73
CA LEU A 596 -66.51 -19.01 9.73
C LEU A 596 -65.32 -19.71 9.06
N LEU A 597 -64.27 -18.99 8.67
CA LEU A 597 -63.05 -19.55 8.10
C LEU A 597 -62.32 -20.50 9.07
N VAL A 598 -62.24 -20.12 10.36
CA VAL A 598 -61.67 -20.98 11.41
C VAL A 598 -62.54 -22.23 11.66
N GLY A 599 -63.87 -22.10 11.56
CA GLY A 599 -64.78 -23.24 11.62
C GLY A 599 -64.66 -24.15 10.40
N PHE A 600 -64.56 -23.55 9.21
CA PHE A 600 -64.40 -24.21 7.92
C PHE A 600 -63.09 -25.02 7.86
N SER A 601 -61.98 -24.43 8.31
CA SER A 601 -60.69 -25.11 8.38
C SER A 601 -60.73 -26.35 9.29
N ARG A 602 -61.41 -26.28 10.44
CA ARG A 602 -61.58 -27.42 11.34
C ARG A 602 -62.48 -28.50 10.75
N ARG A 603 -63.54 -28.14 10.02
CA ARG A 603 -64.44 -29.10 9.35
C ARG A 603 -63.73 -29.82 8.20
N LEU A 604 -62.96 -29.09 7.39
CA LEU A 604 -62.16 -29.68 6.31
C LEU A 604 -61.13 -30.69 6.81
N GLN A 605 -60.60 -30.55 8.03
CA GLN A 605 -59.65 -31.52 8.59
C GLN A 605 -60.28 -32.88 8.96
N GLN A 606 -61.60 -32.96 9.17
CA GLN A 606 -62.26 -34.17 9.68
C GLN A 606 -62.30 -35.35 8.71
N PRO A 607 -62.70 -35.20 7.42
CA PRO A 607 -62.74 -36.31 6.46
C PRO A 607 -61.36 -36.68 5.90
N LEU A 608 -60.33 -35.87 6.16
CA LEU A 608 -59.04 -36.01 5.50
C LEU A 608 -58.23 -37.18 6.09
N PRO A 609 -57.58 -38.00 5.24
CA PRO A 609 -56.70 -39.05 5.72
C PRO A 609 -55.44 -38.47 6.40
N PRO A 610 -54.75 -39.24 7.28
CA PRO A 610 -53.58 -38.76 8.02
C PRO A 610 -52.43 -38.24 7.14
N ASP A 611 -52.34 -38.74 5.90
CA ASP A 611 -51.32 -38.38 4.92
C ASP A 611 -51.73 -37.19 4.03
N ALA A 612 -52.95 -36.64 4.20
CA ALA A 612 -53.41 -35.48 3.44
C ALA A 612 -52.93 -34.18 4.08
N MET A 613 -52.52 -33.25 3.22
CA MET A 613 -52.11 -31.91 3.62
C MET A 613 -53.17 -30.89 3.24
N LEU A 614 -53.68 -30.17 4.22
CA LEU A 614 -54.59 -29.03 4.04
C LEU A 614 -53.83 -27.71 4.23
N ALA A 615 -53.98 -26.78 3.30
CA ALA A 615 -53.43 -25.44 3.37
C ALA A 615 -54.48 -24.38 3.02
N ARG A 616 -54.30 -23.16 3.51
CA ARG A 616 -55.09 -21.98 3.11
C ARG A 616 -54.22 -21.05 2.29
N LEU A 617 -54.61 -20.75 1.05
CA LEU A 617 -53.81 -19.90 0.17
C LEU A 617 -54.04 -18.41 0.43
N GLY A 618 -55.25 -18.06 0.88
CA GLY A 618 -55.67 -16.70 1.21
C GLY A 618 -57.17 -16.55 0.98
N GLY A 619 -57.82 -15.57 1.63
CA GLY A 619 -59.26 -15.36 1.48
C GLY A 619 -60.08 -16.60 1.84
N ASP A 620 -60.93 -17.03 0.91
CA ASP A 620 -61.80 -18.21 0.90
C ASP A 620 -61.19 -19.46 0.24
N GLU A 621 -59.92 -19.41 -0.15
CA GLU A 621 -59.26 -20.46 -0.94
C GLU A 621 -58.48 -21.44 -0.07
N PHE A 622 -58.75 -22.73 -0.27
CA PHE A 622 -58.10 -23.84 0.40
C PHE A 622 -57.55 -24.84 -0.61
N VAL A 623 -56.45 -25.51 -0.29
CA VAL A 623 -55.87 -26.53 -1.16
C VAL A 623 -55.54 -27.77 -0.37
N ILE A 624 -55.89 -28.90 -0.95
CA ILE A 624 -55.63 -30.22 -0.40
C ILE A 624 -54.68 -30.96 -1.33
N LEU A 625 -53.64 -31.55 -0.76
CA LEU A 625 -52.78 -32.52 -1.42
C LEU A 625 -52.98 -33.87 -0.74
N LEU A 626 -53.28 -34.92 -1.52
CA LEU A 626 -53.39 -36.27 -1.00
C LEU A 626 -52.93 -37.34 -1.99
N PRO A 627 -52.41 -38.48 -1.50
CA PRO A 627 -52.21 -39.65 -2.33
C PRO A 627 -53.54 -40.35 -2.65
N TYR A 628 -53.66 -40.88 -3.87
CA TYR A 628 -54.82 -41.67 -4.30
C TYR A 628 -54.39 -42.93 -5.06
N GLN A 629 -55.29 -43.91 -5.18
CA GLN A 629 -55.06 -45.14 -5.95
C GLN A 629 -56.05 -45.32 -7.11
N GLN A 630 -57.27 -44.81 -6.95
CA GLN A 630 -58.34 -44.90 -7.94
C GLN A 630 -59.08 -43.58 -7.99
N GLN A 631 -59.49 -43.13 -9.18
CA GLN A 631 -60.18 -41.85 -9.35
C GLN A 631 -61.53 -41.81 -8.62
N ALA A 632 -62.21 -42.94 -8.50
CA ALA A 632 -63.44 -43.10 -7.70
C ALA A 632 -63.25 -42.70 -6.22
N GLN A 633 -62.04 -42.81 -5.68
CA GLN A 633 -61.72 -42.35 -4.32
C GLN A 633 -61.73 -40.81 -4.22
N LEU A 634 -61.25 -40.13 -5.27
CA LEU A 634 -61.24 -38.66 -5.34
C LEU A 634 -62.64 -38.11 -5.59
N GLU A 635 -63.44 -38.82 -6.39
CA GLU A 635 -64.87 -38.49 -6.60
C GLU A 635 -65.65 -38.65 -5.30
N ALA A 636 -65.50 -39.78 -4.59
CA ALA A 636 -66.15 -39.98 -3.29
C ALA A 636 -65.70 -38.97 -2.22
N LEU A 637 -64.42 -38.59 -2.19
CA LEU A 637 -63.93 -37.53 -1.32
C LEU A 637 -64.48 -36.16 -1.73
N GLY A 638 -64.56 -35.87 -3.03
CA GLY A 638 -65.17 -34.66 -3.57
C GLY A 638 -66.64 -34.53 -3.17
N GLU A 639 -67.43 -35.61 -3.33
CA GLU A 639 -68.82 -35.67 -2.87
C GLU A 639 -68.95 -35.50 -1.35
N GLN A 640 -68.06 -36.12 -0.57
CA GLN A 640 -68.03 -35.93 0.89
C GLN A 640 -67.69 -34.50 1.28
N LEU A 641 -66.74 -33.86 0.59
CA LEU A 641 -66.36 -32.47 0.82
C LEU A 641 -67.48 -31.51 0.43
N LEU A 642 -68.20 -31.77 -0.66
CA LEU A 642 -69.40 -31.00 -1.03
C LEU A 642 -70.51 -31.17 0.02
N ALA A 643 -70.83 -32.41 0.39
CA ALA A 643 -71.89 -32.73 1.37
C ALA A 643 -71.58 -32.25 2.81
N LEU A 644 -70.31 -32.09 3.18
CA LEU A 644 -69.89 -31.52 4.47
C LEU A 644 -70.44 -30.10 4.68
N PHE A 645 -70.72 -29.39 3.60
CA PHE A 645 -71.19 -28.01 3.62
C PHE A 645 -72.69 -27.85 3.35
N ASP A 646 -73.41 -28.96 3.12
CA ASP A 646 -74.89 -28.97 3.15
C ASP A 646 -75.45 -28.68 4.56
N SER A 647 -74.65 -28.95 5.60
CA SER A 647 -75.01 -28.73 7.00
C SER A 647 -74.57 -27.35 7.50
N ALA A 648 -75.51 -26.62 8.11
CA ALA A 648 -75.26 -25.23 8.48
C ALA A 648 -74.19 -25.08 9.58
N VAL A 649 -73.41 -23.99 9.52
CA VAL A 649 -72.37 -23.62 10.49
C VAL A 649 -72.94 -22.60 11.46
N VAL A 650 -72.91 -22.91 12.76
CA VAL A 650 -73.30 -21.96 13.80
C VAL A 650 -72.09 -21.11 14.19
N VAL A 651 -72.16 -19.80 13.94
CA VAL A 651 -71.17 -18.81 14.36
C VAL A 651 -71.87 -17.76 15.21
N GLU A 652 -71.51 -17.67 16.48
CA GLU A 652 -72.21 -16.90 17.52
C GLU A 652 -73.70 -17.29 17.65
N GLN A 653 -74.62 -16.50 17.06
CA GLN A 653 -76.07 -16.71 17.05
C GLN A 653 -76.63 -16.98 15.64
N HIS A 654 -75.78 -17.09 14.61
CA HIS A 654 -76.20 -17.22 13.21
C HIS A 654 -75.96 -18.63 12.67
N GLU A 655 -76.92 -19.12 11.89
CA GLU A 655 -76.84 -20.42 11.20
C GLU A 655 -76.57 -20.17 9.71
N LEU A 656 -75.36 -20.45 9.23
CA LEU A 656 -74.90 -20.12 7.87
C LEU A 656 -74.78 -21.36 6.98
N ARG A 657 -75.24 -21.28 5.73
CA ARG A 657 -75.03 -22.30 4.70
C ARG A 657 -74.14 -21.73 3.60
N CYS A 658 -73.07 -22.43 3.25
CA CYS A 658 -72.13 -22.06 2.19
C CYS A 658 -71.82 -23.31 1.36
N THR A 659 -71.61 -23.19 0.05
CA THR A 659 -71.16 -24.29 -0.83
C THR A 659 -69.69 -24.11 -1.21
N VAL A 660 -69.10 -25.06 -1.94
CA VAL A 660 -67.68 -25.01 -2.35
C VAL A 660 -67.49 -25.45 -3.80
N SER A 661 -66.69 -24.72 -4.56
CA SER A 661 -66.27 -25.08 -5.91
C SER A 661 -64.89 -25.75 -5.89
N ILE A 662 -64.72 -26.90 -6.56
CA ILE A 662 -63.50 -27.73 -6.49
C ILE A 662 -62.86 -27.93 -7.87
N GLY A 663 -61.58 -27.63 -8.02
CA GLY A 663 -60.76 -27.97 -9.19
C GLY A 663 -59.73 -29.05 -8.87
N VAL A 664 -59.49 -29.97 -9.79
CA VAL A 664 -58.59 -31.12 -9.61
C VAL A 664 -57.51 -31.15 -10.68
N ALA A 665 -56.26 -31.31 -10.25
CA ALA A 665 -55.14 -31.66 -11.12
C ALA A 665 -54.43 -32.91 -10.60
N LEU A 666 -54.07 -33.80 -11.52
CA LEU A 666 -53.50 -35.11 -11.22
C LEU A 666 -52.01 -35.15 -11.50
N PHE A 667 -51.22 -35.59 -10.52
CA PHE A 667 -49.81 -35.90 -10.71
C PHE A 667 -49.63 -37.37 -11.14
N PRO A 668 -48.84 -37.67 -12.19
CA PRO A 668 -48.04 -36.77 -13.04
C PRO A 668 -48.72 -36.30 -14.33
N GLN A 669 -50.00 -36.63 -14.54
CA GLN A 669 -50.72 -36.43 -15.80
C GLN A 669 -50.85 -34.96 -16.21
N ASP A 670 -51.25 -34.11 -15.27
CA ASP A 670 -51.60 -32.71 -15.53
C ASP A 670 -50.44 -31.77 -15.23
N GLY A 671 -49.36 -32.25 -14.61
CA GLY A 671 -48.19 -31.44 -14.29
C GLY A 671 -47.16 -32.26 -13.55
N GLN A 672 -45.88 -31.93 -13.73
CA GLN A 672 -44.76 -32.62 -13.08
C GLN A 672 -44.15 -31.82 -11.91
N ASP A 673 -44.65 -30.60 -11.68
CA ASP A 673 -44.25 -29.74 -10.58
C ASP A 673 -45.49 -29.13 -9.89
N PRO A 674 -45.41 -28.81 -8.58
CA PRO A 674 -46.54 -28.28 -7.83
C PRO A 674 -47.10 -26.95 -8.33
N ASP A 675 -46.28 -26.08 -8.92
CA ASP A 675 -46.75 -24.78 -9.40
C ASP A 675 -47.61 -24.97 -10.65
N THR A 676 -47.18 -25.84 -11.55
CA THR A 676 -47.97 -26.28 -12.71
C THR A 676 -49.25 -26.96 -12.25
N LEU A 677 -49.19 -27.94 -11.34
CA LEU A 677 -50.39 -28.61 -10.83
C LEU A 677 -51.34 -27.67 -10.09
N LEU A 678 -50.82 -26.75 -9.29
CA LEU A 678 -51.63 -25.78 -8.56
C LEU A 678 -52.30 -24.79 -9.52
N ARG A 679 -51.55 -24.28 -10.51
CA ARG A 679 -52.10 -23.42 -11.57
C ARG A 679 -53.17 -24.18 -12.36
N HIS A 680 -52.93 -25.44 -12.66
CA HIS A 680 -53.86 -26.27 -13.41
C HIS A 680 -55.12 -26.61 -12.60
N ALA A 681 -54.97 -26.87 -11.30
CA ALA A 681 -56.10 -27.06 -10.38
C ALA A 681 -56.89 -25.76 -10.16
N ASP A 682 -56.22 -24.61 -10.08
CA ASP A 682 -56.84 -23.28 -10.02
C ASP A 682 -57.62 -22.98 -11.32
N MET A 683 -57.01 -23.25 -12.48
CA MET A 683 -57.69 -23.12 -13.77
C MET A 683 -58.89 -24.06 -13.89
N ALA A 684 -58.80 -25.28 -13.35
CA ALA A 684 -59.92 -26.21 -13.27
C ALA A 684 -61.01 -25.77 -12.28
N MET A 685 -60.63 -25.17 -11.15
CA MET A 685 -61.57 -24.61 -10.15
C MET A 685 -62.30 -23.39 -10.73
N TYR A 686 -61.59 -22.52 -11.44
CA TYR A 686 -62.19 -21.40 -12.14
C TYR A 686 -63.17 -21.89 -13.22
N ALA A 687 -62.83 -22.97 -13.93
CA ALA A 687 -63.76 -23.63 -14.84
C ALA A 687 -64.97 -24.25 -14.10
N ALA A 688 -64.80 -24.78 -12.88
CA ALA A 688 -65.91 -25.25 -12.03
C ALA A 688 -66.85 -24.10 -11.63
N LYS A 689 -66.31 -22.92 -11.28
CA LYS A 689 -67.10 -21.71 -11.02
C LYS A 689 -67.93 -21.26 -12.23
N GLN A 690 -67.34 -21.32 -13.42
CA GLN A 690 -68.05 -20.99 -14.67
C GLN A 690 -69.11 -22.02 -15.05
N ALA A 691 -68.95 -23.27 -14.60
CA ALA A 691 -69.85 -24.38 -14.89
C ALA A 691 -71.06 -24.49 -13.95
N GLY A 692 -71.28 -23.52 -13.06
CA GLY A 692 -72.47 -23.46 -12.20
C GLY A 692 -72.21 -23.47 -10.69
N ARG A 693 -70.94 -23.57 -10.23
CA ARG A 693 -70.52 -23.69 -8.82
C ARG A 693 -71.00 -24.99 -8.15
N ASP A 694 -70.62 -25.21 -6.88
CA ASP A 694 -70.95 -26.41 -6.09
C ASP A 694 -70.66 -27.74 -6.84
N THR A 695 -69.50 -27.79 -7.51
CA THR A 695 -69.14 -28.91 -8.38
C THR A 695 -67.63 -29.10 -8.46
N LEU A 696 -67.22 -30.21 -9.09
CA LEU A 696 -65.83 -30.62 -9.24
C LEU A 696 -65.43 -30.73 -10.71
N ARG A 697 -64.27 -30.19 -11.11
CA ARG A 697 -63.73 -30.26 -12.49
C ARG A 697 -62.23 -30.60 -12.56
N TYR A 698 -61.78 -31.19 -13.67
CA TYR A 698 -60.36 -31.54 -13.96
C TYR A 698 -59.71 -30.60 -14.99
N TYR A 699 -58.37 -30.52 -15.02
CA TYR A 699 -57.57 -29.63 -15.89
C TYR A 699 -57.41 -30.07 -17.38
N SER A 700 -57.14 -29.13 -18.32
CA SER A 700 -56.67 -29.41 -19.71
C SER A 700 -55.69 -28.34 -20.32
N PRO A 701 -54.78 -28.70 -21.27
CA PRO A 701 -53.69 -27.84 -21.79
C PRO A 701 -54.04 -26.59 -22.60
N GLU A 702 -55.22 -26.54 -23.22
CA GLU A 702 -55.64 -25.47 -24.15
C GLU A 702 -55.74 -24.09 -23.45
N MET A 703 -55.71 -24.08 -22.12
CA MET A 703 -55.98 -22.92 -21.30
C MET A 703 -54.78 -21.94 -21.11
N ASN A 704 -53.53 -22.26 -21.51
CA ASN A 704 -52.32 -21.45 -21.21
C ASN A 704 -52.00 -20.34 -22.26
N THR A 705 -52.15 -20.60 -23.56
CA THR A 705 -51.80 -19.65 -24.66
C THR A 705 -52.63 -18.36 -24.62
N GLN A 706 -53.85 -18.44 -24.12
CA GLN A 706 -54.79 -17.31 -24.06
C GLN A 706 -54.39 -16.21 -23.06
N ALA A 707 -53.42 -16.47 -22.16
CA ALA A 707 -53.06 -15.56 -21.07
C ALA A 707 -52.06 -14.45 -21.46
N MET A 708 -51.06 -14.71 -22.33
CA MET A 708 -49.93 -13.78 -22.58
C MET A 708 -50.27 -12.65 -23.56
N GLU A 709 -51.02 -12.91 -24.63
CA GLU A 709 -51.42 -11.91 -25.63
C GLU A 709 -52.22 -10.76 -25.01
N ARG A 710 -52.92 -11.06 -23.92
CA ARG A 710 -53.79 -10.15 -23.19
C ARG A 710 -53.03 -9.01 -22.48
N LEU A 711 -51.84 -9.27 -21.93
CA LEU A 711 -51.07 -8.27 -21.15
C LEU A 711 -50.53 -7.12 -22.02
N THR A 712 -50.09 -7.42 -23.24
CA THR A 712 -49.52 -6.41 -24.14
C THR A 712 -50.57 -5.42 -24.61
N LEU A 713 -51.75 -5.93 -24.95
CA LEU A 713 -52.86 -5.13 -25.47
C LEU A 713 -53.41 -4.15 -24.41
N GLU A 714 -53.31 -4.49 -23.12
CA GLU A 714 -53.80 -3.66 -22.02
C GLU A 714 -52.98 -2.37 -21.87
N ARG A 715 -51.65 -2.51 -21.92
CA ARG A 715 -50.71 -1.39 -21.82
C ARG A 715 -50.95 -0.37 -22.93
N ASP A 716 -51.13 -0.87 -24.16
CA ASP A 716 -51.28 -0.01 -25.33
C ASP A 716 -52.64 0.74 -25.29
N LEU A 717 -53.70 0.11 -24.77
CA LEU A 717 -55.01 0.75 -24.60
C LEU A 717 -54.96 1.89 -23.57
N ARG A 718 -54.25 1.70 -22.46
CA ARG A 718 -54.06 2.75 -21.44
C ARG A 718 -53.39 4.00 -22.02
N ARG A 719 -52.41 3.82 -22.92
CA ARG A 719 -51.71 4.93 -23.60
C ARG A 719 -52.65 5.71 -24.53
N ALA A 720 -53.50 5.00 -25.28
CA ALA A 720 -54.46 5.64 -26.18
C ALA A 720 -55.48 6.52 -25.45
N LEU A 721 -55.84 6.18 -24.21
CA LEU A 721 -56.79 6.95 -23.41
C LEU A 721 -56.19 8.22 -22.77
N LEU A 722 -54.94 8.16 -22.32
CA LEU A 722 -54.32 9.21 -21.52
C LEU A 722 -53.43 10.15 -22.34
N ASP A 723 -52.62 9.61 -23.26
CA ASP A 723 -51.53 10.36 -23.89
C ASP A 723 -51.86 10.83 -25.31
N ASP A 724 -52.68 10.07 -26.04
CA ASP A 724 -52.99 10.33 -27.45
C ASP A 724 -54.45 9.91 -27.78
N PRO A 725 -55.44 10.68 -27.29
CA PRO A 725 -56.86 10.37 -27.49
C PRO A 725 -57.29 10.46 -28.97
N ALA A 726 -56.46 10.98 -29.86
CA ALA A 726 -56.73 10.97 -31.31
C ALA A 726 -56.71 9.55 -31.92
N GLN A 727 -56.15 8.56 -31.20
CA GLN A 727 -56.20 7.16 -31.60
C GLN A 727 -57.59 6.54 -31.43
N LEU A 728 -58.41 7.06 -30.53
CA LEU A 728 -59.79 6.61 -30.36
C LEU A 728 -60.69 7.43 -31.27
N VAL A 729 -61.54 6.74 -32.01
CA VAL A 729 -62.50 7.37 -32.91
C VAL A 729 -63.84 6.66 -32.80
N LEU A 730 -64.94 7.42 -32.92
CA LEU A 730 -66.27 6.84 -33.00
C LEU A 730 -66.68 6.63 -34.45
N TYR A 731 -67.16 5.43 -34.73
CA TYR A 731 -67.89 5.10 -35.93
C TYR A 731 -69.34 4.93 -35.54
N TYR A 732 -70.25 5.38 -36.38
CA TYR A 732 -71.68 5.39 -36.11
C TYR A 732 -72.38 4.47 -37.11
N GLN A 733 -73.09 3.47 -36.60
CA GLN A 733 -73.89 2.61 -37.46
C GLN A 733 -75.33 3.11 -37.47
N PRO A 734 -75.90 3.47 -38.64
CA PRO A 734 -77.27 3.96 -38.70
C PRO A 734 -78.26 2.82 -38.40
N GLN A 735 -79.26 3.15 -37.60
CA GLN A 735 -80.47 2.37 -37.40
C GLN A 735 -81.54 2.95 -38.32
N LEU A 736 -82.16 2.10 -39.14
CA LEU A 736 -83.17 2.53 -40.10
C LEU A 736 -84.53 1.92 -39.77
N ASP A 737 -85.56 2.71 -40.01
CA ASP A 737 -86.91 2.21 -40.16
C ASP A 737 -87.07 1.70 -41.61
N ALA A 738 -87.22 0.40 -41.75
CA ALA A 738 -87.24 -0.31 -43.02
C ALA A 738 -88.55 -0.09 -43.82
N ASP A 739 -89.64 0.36 -43.18
CA ASP A 739 -90.89 0.71 -43.85
C ASP A 739 -90.81 2.09 -44.52
N THR A 740 -90.26 3.07 -43.81
CA THR A 740 -90.16 4.46 -44.27
C THR A 740 -88.83 4.77 -44.97
N GLY A 741 -87.82 3.90 -44.81
CA GLY A 741 -86.46 4.08 -45.31
C GLY A 741 -85.67 5.18 -44.57
N ARG A 742 -86.13 5.59 -43.39
CA ARG A 742 -85.58 6.74 -42.66
C ARG A 742 -84.57 6.30 -41.61
N CYS A 743 -83.57 7.13 -41.35
CA CYS A 743 -82.67 6.91 -40.23
C CYS A 743 -83.32 7.43 -38.94
N ILE A 744 -83.42 6.57 -37.94
CA ILE A 744 -84.15 6.81 -36.69
C ILE A 744 -83.22 6.92 -35.47
N GLY A 745 -81.97 6.51 -35.61
CA GLY A 745 -80.93 6.58 -34.60
C GLY A 745 -79.60 6.09 -35.17
N CYS A 746 -78.56 6.14 -34.36
CA CYS A 746 -77.31 5.46 -34.69
C CYS A 746 -76.59 4.97 -33.44
N GLU A 747 -75.90 3.85 -33.56
CA GLU A 747 -75.08 3.32 -32.49
C GLU A 747 -73.63 3.81 -32.62
N ALA A 748 -73.11 4.39 -31.54
CA ALA A 748 -71.74 4.84 -31.43
C ALA A 748 -70.83 3.67 -31.05
N LEU A 749 -70.05 3.23 -32.02
CA LEU A 749 -69.15 2.11 -31.92
C LEU A 749 -67.70 2.61 -31.88
N VAL A 750 -67.06 2.42 -30.73
CA VAL A 750 -65.67 2.80 -30.56
C VAL A 750 -64.76 2.00 -31.49
N ARG A 751 -63.79 2.68 -32.09
CA ARG A 751 -62.72 2.07 -32.86
C ARG A 751 -61.39 2.61 -32.36
N TRP A 752 -60.41 1.73 -32.34
CA TRP A 752 -59.07 2.09 -31.91
C TRP A 752 -58.11 2.06 -33.10
N ARG A 753 -57.65 3.23 -33.55
CA ARG A 753 -56.58 3.39 -34.54
C ARG A 753 -55.24 3.11 -33.89
N HIS A 754 -54.97 1.84 -33.68
CA HIS A 754 -53.73 1.39 -33.09
C HIS A 754 -52.54 1.65 -34.05
N PRO A 755 -51.41 2.21 -33.59
CA PRO A 755 -50.27 2.53 -34.45
C PRO A 755 -49.72 1.34 -35.27
N LEU A 756 -49.65 0.16 -34.65
CA LEU A 756 -49.18 -1.09 -35.29
C LEU A 756 -50.30 -1.96 -35.90
N ARG A 757 -51.43 -2.17 -35.21
CA ARG A 757 -52.50 -3.10 -35.64
C ARG A 757 -53.52 -2.48 -36.59
N GLY A 758 -53.43 -1.17 -36.86
CA GLY A 758 -54.43 -0.47 -37.65
C GLY A 758 -55.73 -0.26 -36.87
N LEU A 759 -56.87 -0.24 -37.57
CA LEU A 759 -58.17 0.01 -36.96
C LEU A 759 -58.71 -1.26 -36.29
N MET A 760 -58.69 -1.32 -34.96
CA MET A 760 -59.19 -2.45 -34.17
C MET A 760 -60.68 -2.30 -33.82
N LEU A 761 -61.38 -3.44 -33.77
CA LEU A 761 -62.80 -3.53 -33.46
C LEU A 761 -63.04 -3.78 -31.96
N PRO A 762 -64.21 -3.38 -31.40
CA PRO A 762 -64.53 -3.52 -29.97
C PRO A 762 -64.31 -4.92 -29.41
N GLY A 763 -64.70 -5.97 -30.13
CA GLY A 763 -64.56 -7.35 -29.68
C GLY A 763 -63.12 -7.79 -29.37
N GLU A 764 -62.12 -7.09 -29.89
CA GLU A 764 -60.71 -7.41 -29.67
C GLU A 764 -60.16 -6.83 -28.36
N PHE A 765 -60.77 -5.76 -27.81
CA PHE A 765 -60.20 -5.05 -26.66
C PHE A 765 -61.18 -4.65 -25.55
N ILE A 766 -62.49 -4.68 -25.77
CA ILE A 766 -63.48 -4.33 -24.71
C ILE A 766 -63.40 -5.32 -23.54
N GLY A 767 -63.41 -6.63 -23.81
CA GLY A 767 -63.30 -7.62 -22.73
C GLY A 767 -61.98 -7.50 -21.95
N LEU A 768 -60.91 -6.99 -22.57
CA LEU A 768 -59.68 -6.65 -21.87
C LEU A 768 -59.83 -5.37 -21.04
N ALA A 769 -60.45 -4.33 -21.59
CA ALA A 769 -60.71 -3.08 -20.90
C ALA A 769 -61.53 -3.29 -19.63
N GLU A 770 -62.52 -4.19 -19.67
CA GLU A 770 -63.35 -4.53 -18.51
C GLU A 770 -62.53 -5.18 -17.40
N ARG A 771 -61.74 -6.21 -17.74
CA ARG A 771 -60.98 -6.97 -16.75
C ARG A 771 -59.77 -6.21 -16.19
N SER A 772 -59.29 -5.19 -16.90
CA SER A 772 -58.22 -4.31 -16.45
C SER A 772 -58.73 -3.03 -15.77
N GLY A 773 -60.04 -2.81 -15.74
CA GLY A 773 -60.68 -1.59 -15.23
C GLY A 773 -60.57 -0.37 -16.15
N LEU A 774 -59.88 -0.48 -17.30
CA LEU A 774 -59.76 0.60 -18.29
C LEU A 774 -61.09 0.95 -18.97
N ILE A 775 -62.11 0.08 -18.89
CA ILE A 775 -63.43 0.31 -19.49
C ILE A 775 -64.11 1.57 -18.96
N VAL A 776 -63.82 1.98 -17.72
CA VAL A 776 -64.39 3.19 -17.11
C VAL A 776 -63.89 4.45 -17.81
N GLU A 777 -62.58 4.55 -18.03
CA GLU A 777 -61.98 5.69 -18.72
C GLU A 777 -62.33 5.69 -20.21
N LEU A 778 -62.38 4.50 -20.83
CA LEU A 778 -62.82 4.34 -22.21
C LEU A 778 -64.27 4.81 -22.40
N GLY A 779 -65.20 4.32 -21.57
CA GLY A 779 -66.61 4.68 -21.73
C GLY A 779 -66.89 6.15 -21.41
N ARG A 780 -66.11 6.80 -20.52
CA ARG A 780 -66.16 8.26 -20.34
C ARG A 780 -65.82 9.00 -21.62
N TRP A 781 -64.72 8.62 -22.25
CA TRP A 781 -64.30 9.20 -23.53
C TRP A 781 -65.37 8.99 -24.60
N VAL A 782 -65.92 7.78 -24.72
CA VAL A 782 -66.99 7.45 -25.69
C VAL A 782 -68.24 8.31 -25.45
N LEU A 783 -68.72 8.40 -24.21
CA LEU A 783 -69.92 9.20 -23.87
C LEU A 783 -69.71 10.69 -24.19
N ALA A 784 -68.53 11.23 -23.87
CA ALA A 784 -68.21 12.63 -24.13
C ALA A 784 -68.20 12.95 -25.62
N GLU A 785 -67.56 12.10 -26.44
CA GLU A 785 -67.49 12.29 -27.89
C GLU A 785 -68.85 12.05 -28.56
N ALA A 786 -69.63 11.06 -28.11
CA ALA A 786 -70.98 10.81 -28.61
C ALA A 786 -71.93 12.00 -28.35
N CYS A 787 -71.91 12.57 -27.14
CA CYS A 787 -72.70 13.76 -26.81
C CYS A 787 -72.24 14.99 -27.61
N ALA A 788 -70.93 15.17 -27.78
CA ALA A 788 -70.39 16.27 -28.56
C ALA A 788 -70.84 16.20 -30.03
N GLU A 789 -70.81 15.01 -30.63
CA GLU A 789 -71.26 14.81 -32.01
C GLU A 789 -72.77 14.99 -32.15
N GLN A 790 -73.57 14.47 -31.20
CA GLN A 790 -75.03 14.65 -31.21
C GLN A 790 -75.40 16.13 -31.19
N ALA A 791 -74.72 16.93 -30.37
CA ALA A 791 -74.93 18.38 -30.33
C ALA A 791 -74.50 19.08 -31.64
N ARG A 792 -73.43 18.61 -32.30
CA ARG A 792 -73.04 19.09 -33.64
C ARG A 792 -74.14 18.82 -34.67
N TRP A 793 -74.74 17.64 -34.66
CA TRP A 793 -75.85 17.30 -35.55
C TRP A 793 -77.11 18.12 -35.26
N ALA A 794 -77.47 18.29 -33.98
CA ALA A 794 -78.62 19.09 -33.59
C ALA A 794 -78.47 20.56 -34.03
N ALA A 795 -77.28 21.15 -33.88
CA ALA A 795 -76.96 22.49 -34.38
C ALA A 795 -77.04 22.60 -35.92
N ALA A 796 -76.74 21.51 -36.63
CA ALA A 796 -76.89 21.40 -38.08
C ALA A 796 -78.31 21.03 -38.54
N GLY A 797 -79.30 21.01 -37.63
CA GLY A 797 -80.70 20.71 -37.92
C GLY A 797 -81.04 19.21 -38.00
N LEU A 798 -80.09 18.33 -37.68
CA LEU A 798 -80.28 16.88 -37.66
C LEU A 798 -80.50 16.39 -36.22
N LEU A 799 -81.73 16.06 -35.88
CA LEU A 799 -82.10 15.47 -34.59
C LEU A 799 -82.05 13.94 -34.68
N LEU A 800 -80.89 13.37 -34.38
CA LEU A 800 -80.67 11.92 -34.41
C LEU A 800 -80.24 11.41 -33.02
N PRO A 801 -80.97 10.45 -32.41
CA PRO A 801 -80.54 9.79 -31.19
C PRO A 801 -79.26 8.98 -31.38
N VAL A 802 -78.39 9.00 -30.37
CA VAL A 802 -77.13 8.24 -30.35
C VAL A 802 -77.16 7.22 -29.23
N SER A 803 -76.97 5.95 -29.59
CA SER A 803 -76.91 4.84 -28.65
C SER A 803 -75.46 4.50 -28.31
N VAL A 804 -75.16 4.35 -27.02
CA VAL A 804 -73.79 4.11 -26.50
C VAL A 804 -73.80 2.90 -25.58
N ASN A 805 -72.95 1.92 -25.90
CA ASN A 805 -72.71 0.76 -25.05
C ASN A 805 -72.11 1.13 -23.69
N LEU A 806 -72.68 0.57 -22.63
CA LEU A 806 -72.28 0.81 -21.25
C LEU A 806 -71.95 -0.53 -20.56
N SER A 807 -70.73 -0.65 -20.03
CA SER A 807 -70.32 -1.86 -19.32
C SER A 807 -70.93 -1.93 -17.91
N PRO A 808 -71.24 -3.12 -17.38
CA PRO A 808 -71.71 -3.28 -15.98
C PRO A 808 -70.78 -2.63 -14.96
N VAL A 809 -69.45 -2.72 -15.17
CA VAL A 809 -68.43 -2.13 -14.27
C VAL A 809 -68.57 -0.61 -14.18
N GLN A 810 -69.09 0.05 -15.22
CA GLN A 810 -69.34 1.49 -15.22
C GLN A 810 -70.62 1.87 -14.47
N LEU A 811 -71.63 0.99 -14.44
CA LEU A 811 -72.85 1.21 -13.66
C LEU A 811 -72.60 1.12 -12.15
N GLU A 812 -71.65 0.29 -11.71
CA GLU A 812 -71.25 0.17 -10.30
C GLU A 812 -70.55 1.42 -9.75
N ARG A 813 -69.98 2.23 -10.64
CA ARG A 813 -69.25 3.43 -10.28
C ARG A 813 -70.22 4.53 -9.89
N SER A 814 -70.13 4.99 -8.64
CA SER A 814 -70.98 6.05 -8.08
C SER A 814 -70.85 7.41 -8.80
N ASP A 815 -69.82 7.60 -9.63
CA ASP A 815 -69.57 8.85 -10.34
C ASP A 815 -70.10 8.89 -11.80
N LEU A 816 -70.77 7.85 -12.27
CA LEU A 816 -71.38 7.83 -13.61
C LEU A 816 -72.51 8.86 -13.76
N THR A 817 -73.49 8.87 -12.85
CA THR A 817 -74.64 9.80 -12.91
C THR A 817 -74.22 11.27 -12.86
N PRO A 818 -73.32 11.71 -11.95
CA PRO A 818 -72.76 13.05 -11.99
C PRO A 818 -72.06 13.38 -13.32
N TYR A 819 -71.33 12.42 -13.90
CA TYR A 819 -70.63 12.62 -15.16
C TYR A 819 -71.58 12.84 -16.34
N VAL A 820 -72.58 11.96 -16.51
CA VAL A 820 -73.59 12.08 -17.58
C VAL A 820 -74.40 13.36 -17.43
N ARG A 821 -74.79 13.74 -16.20
CA ARG A 821 -75.45 15.03 -15.93
C ARG A 821 -74.63 16.20 -16.45
N GLY A 822 -73.32 16.18 -16.21
CA GLY A 822 -72.39 17.19 -16.71
C GLY A 822 -72.37 17.26 -18.25
N LEU A 823 -72.40 16.12 -18.93
CA LEU A 823 -72.43 16.06 -20.40
C LEU A 823 -73.75 16.58 -20.97
N VAL A 824 -74.89 16.14 -20.44
CA VAL A 824 -76.23 16.57 -20.88
C VAL A 824 -76.39 18.08 -20.73
N GLN A 825 -75.94 18.66 -19.61
CA GLN A 825 -75.98 20.10 -19.38
C GLN A 825 -74.99 20.86 -20.29
N ARG A 826 -73.77 20.36 -20.45
CA ARG A 826 -72.71 21.01 -21.24
C ARG A 826 -73.06 21.08 -22.73
N TYR A 827 -73.58 19.99 -23.28
CA TYR A 827 -73.90 19.88 -24.71
C TYR A 827 -75.37 20.14 -25.03
N GLN A 828 -76.18 20.50 -24.02
CA GLN A 828 -77.61 20.78 -24.16
C GLN A 828 -78.36 19.65 -24.87
N ILE A 829 -78.04 18.41 -24.49
CA ILE A 829 -78.64 17.21 -25.09
C ILE A 829 -80.13 17.18 -24.75
N ALA A 830 -80.98 17.18 -25.78
CA ALA A 830 -82.42 17.10 -25.59
C ALA A 830 -82.82 15.72 -25.01
N PRO A 831 -83.87 15.64 -24.16
CA PRO A 831 -84.36 14.36 -23.66
C PRO A 831 -84.66 13.38 -24.79
N GLY A 832 -84.17 12.15 -24.65
CA GLY A 832 -84.32 11.07 -25.63
C GLY A 832 -83.25 11.01 -26.72
N MET A 833 -82.28 11.95 -26.77
CA MET A 833 -81.22 11.94 -27.78
C MET A 833 -79.98 11.11 -27.40
N LEU A 834 -79.86 10.71 -26.14
CA LEU A 834 -78.83 9.79 -25.67
C LEU A 834 -79.50 8.50 -25.19
N GLU A 835 -79.14 7.39 -25.81
CA GLU A 835 -79.58 6.05 -25.42
C GLU A 835 -78.38 5.26 -24.90
N LEU A 836 -78.54 4.58 -23.77
CA LEU A 836 -77.50 3.78 -23.14
C LEU A 836 -77.85 2.31 -23.33
N GLU A 837 -76.94 1.58 -23.99
CA GLU A 837 -77.12 0.17 -24.31
C GLU A 837 -76.44 -0.69 -23.26
N LEU A 838 -77.13 -1.73 -22.81
CA LEU A 838 -76.71 -2.60 -21.72
C LEU A 838 -76.97 -4.04 -22.12
N THR A 839 -76.03 -4.94 -21.88
CA THR A 839 -76.24 -6.36 -22.17
C THR A 839 -77.23 -6.99 -21.21
N GLU A 840 -77.91 -8.04 -21.66
CA GLU A 840 -78.88 -8.81 -20.87
C GLU A 840 -78.35 -9.23 -19.48
N GLY A 841 -77.09 -9.67 -19.41
CA GLY A 841 -76.43 -10.06 -18.16
C GLY A 841 -76.25 -8.92 -17.15
N ALA A 842 -76.15 -7.67 -17.60
CA ALA A 842 -76.03 -6.50 -16.73
C ALA A 842 -77.29 -6.29 -15.87
N LEU A 843 -78.47 -6.69 -16.36
CA LEU A 843 -79.75 -6.57 -15.65
C LEU A 843 -79.99 -7.66 -14.60
N MET A 844 -79.10 -8.66 -14.51
CA MET A 844 -79.24 -9.78 -13.57
C MET A 844 -78.77 -9.46 -12.15
N ASN A 845 -78.03 -8.36 -11.96
CA ASN A 845 -77.47 -7.95 -10.67
C ASN A 845 -78.52 -7.14 -9.87
N GLU A 846 -79.02 -7.68 -8.74
CA GLU A 846 -80.21 -7.17 -8.04
C GLU A 846 -79.97 -6.04 -7.02
N ASP A 847 -78.79 -5.41 -7.07
CA ASP A 847 -78.40 -4.41 -6.09
C ASP A 847 -79.20 -3.10 -6.31
N ALA A 848 -79.95 -2.64 -5.29
CA ALA A 848 -80.91 -1.53 -5.37
C ALA A 848 -80.28 -0.22 -5.89
N ARG A 849 -78.96 -0.07 -5.69
CA ARG A 849 -78.16 1.06 -6.19
C ARG A 849 -78.13 1.16 -7.72
N TYR A 850 -78.24 0.04 -8.43
CA TYR A 850 -78.33 0.06 -9.90
C TYR A 850 -79.63 0.69 -10.35
N LEU A 851 -80.77 0.28 -9.78
CA LEU A 851 -82.07 0.89 -10.10
C LEU A 851 -82.09 2.40 -9.80
N GLU A 852 -81.41 2.86 -8.76
CA GLU A 852 -81.26 4.30 -8.47
C GLU A 852 -80.48 5.03 -9.55
N VAL A 853 -79.36 4.45 -10.04
CA VAL A 853 -78.57 5.01 -11.15
C VAL A 853 -79.41 5.09 -12.42
N PHE A 854 -80.15 4.03 -12.77
CA PHE A 854 -81.05 4.03 -13.94
C PHE A 854 -82.12 5.12 -13.85
N HIS A 855 -82.84 5.19 -12.73
CA HIS A 855 -83.85 6.24 -12.54
C HIS A 855 -83.24 7.64 -12.59
N ALA A 856 -82.05 7.83 -12.00
CA ALA A 856 -81.37 9.11 -12.03
C ALA A 856 -80.93 9.51 -13.45
N LEU A 857 -80.46 8.57 -14.26
CA LEU A 857 -80.11 8.81 -15.67
C LEU A 857 -81.36 9.04 -16.55
N MET A 858 -82.46 8.34 -16.29
CA MET A 858 -83.74 8.63 -16.95
C MET A 858 -84.29 10.01 -16.61
N GLN A 859 -84.15 10.47 -15.36
CA GLN A 859 -84.52 11.84 -14.96
C GLN A 859 -83.69 12.90 -15.70
N LEU A 860 -82.50 12.55 -16.19
CA LEU A 860 -81.71 13.41 -17.09
C LEU A 860 -82.18 13.35 -18.55
N GLY A 861 -83.14 12.49 -18.87
CA GLY A 861 -83.66 12.30 -20.22
C GLY A 861 -82.93 11.23 -21.05
N CYS A 862 -82.09 10.38 -20.43
CA CYS A 862 -81.47 9.27 -21.14
C CYS A 862 -82.50 8.15 -21.39
N ARG A 863 -82.38 7.47 -22.53
CA ARG A 863 -83.10 6.22 -22.83
C ARG A 863 -82.21 5.03 -22.55
N PHE A 864 -82.82 3.87 -22.36
CA PHE A 864 -82.11 2.61 -22.17
C PHE A 864 -82.52 1.59 -23.22
N ALA A 865 -81.53 0.97 -23.85
CA ALA A 865 -81.72 -0.18 -24.71
C ALA A 865 -81.09 -1.42 -24.06
N LEU A 866 -81.76 -2.56 -24.20
CA LEU A 866 -81.23 -3.85 -23.81
C LEU A 866 -80.65 -4.54 -25.05
N ASP A 867 -79.37 -4.84 -24.97
CA ASP A 867 -78.55 -5.43 -26.03
C ASP A 867 -78.36 -6.95 -25.85
N ASP A 868 -78.03 -7.63 -26.94
CA ASP A 868 -77.86 -9.09 -27.05
C ASP A 868 -79.07 -9.94 -26.58
N PHE A 869 -80.30 -9.42 -26.70
CA PHE A 869 -81.48 -10.03 -26.11
C PHE A 869 -81.83 -11.39 -26.74
N GLY A 870 -81.99 -12.42 -25.89
CA GLY A 870 -82.39 -13.78 -26.28
C GLY A 870 -81.25 -14.80 -26.24
N THR A 871 -80.00 -14.34 -26.04
CA THR A 871 -78.82 -15.22 -25.91
C THR A 871 -78.62 -15.72 -24.48
N GLY A 872 -79.32 -15.14 -23.49
CA GLY A 872 -79.28 -15.48 -22.06
C GLY A 872 -80.65 -15.88 -21.48
N TYR A 873 -80.70 -16.12 -20.17
CA TYR A 873 -81.91 -16.53 -19.44
C TYR A 873 -82.61 -15.33 -18.77
N SER A 874 -83.13 -14.37 -19.54
CA SER A 874 -83.89 -13.26 -18.96
C SER A 874 -85.21 -13.71 -18.33
N SER A 875 -85.42 -13.34 -17.07
CA SER A 875 -86.75 -13.40 -16.46
C SER A 875 -87.57 -12.20 -16.93
N LEU A 876 -88.69 -12.46 -17.62
CA LEU A 876 -89.68 -11.45 -18.02
C LEU A 876 -90.10 -10.49 -16.89
N SER A 877 -90.08 -11.00 -15.64
CA SER A 877 -90.38 -10.21 -14.45
C SER A 877 -89.35 -9.10 -14.16
N ARG A 878 -88.08 -9.33 -14.50
CA ARG A 878 -86.98 -8.37 -14.32
C ARG A 878 -87.02 -7.30 -15.38
N LEU A 879 -87.28 -7.69 -16.62
CA LEU A 879 -87.47 -6.76 -17.73
C LEU A 879 -88.61 -5.76 -17.44
N LYS A 880 -89.65 -6.17 -16.70
CA LYS A 880 -90.74 -5.30 -16.26
C LYS A 880 -90.33 -4.27 -15.19
N ARG A 881 -89.28 -4.53 -14.40
CA ARG A 881 -88.84 -3.65 -13.29
C ARG A 881 -87.88 -2.56 -13.76
N PHE A 882 -87.06 -2.85 -14.75
CA PHE A 882 -86.14 -1.86 -15.32
C PHE A 882 -86.85 -1.04 -16.39
N PRO A 883 -86.66 0.28 -16.42
CA PRO A 883 -87.31 1.15 -17.39
C PRO A 883 -86.57 1.11 -18.74
N ILE A 884 -86.60 -0.05 -19.40
CA ILE A 884 -86.01 -0.27 -20.72
C ILE A 884 -86.97 0.26 -21.78
N ASN A 885 -86.45 1.04 -22.72
CA ASN A 885 -87.21 1.64 -23.81
C ASN A 885 -87.15 0.80 -25.09
N ARG A 886 -86.03 0.13 -25.31
CA ARG A 886 -85.71 -0.54 -26.58
C ARG A 886 -85.06 -1.89 -26.32
N LEU A 887 -85.41 -2.89 -27.12
CA LEU A 887 -84.77 -4.20 -27.16
C LEU A 887 -84.03 -4.36 -28.47
N LYS A 888 -82.79 -4.84 -28.43
CA LYS A 888 -82.01 -5.17 -29.62
C LYS A 888 -81.92 -6.70 -29.72
N ILE A 889 -82.40 -7.24 -30.83
CA ILE A 889 -82.34 -8.68 -31.12
C ILE A 889 -80.95 -8.99 -31.62
N ASP A 890 -80.27 -9.91 -30.94
CA ASP A 890 -78.90 -10.29 -31.29
C ASP A 890 -78.78 -10.82 -32.72
N ARG A 891 -77.62 -10.52 -33.33
CA ARG A 891 -77.26 -10.96 -34.68
C ARG A 891 -77.34 -12.48 -34.85
N ALA A 892 -77.06 -13.29 -33.82
CA ALA A 892 -77.07 -14.75 -33.95
C ALA A 892 -78.41 -15.25 -34.49
N PHE A 893 -79.53 -14.72 -33.99
CA PHE A 893 -80.89 -15.09 -34.43
C PHE A 893 -81.27 -14.49 -35.78
N VAL A 894 -80.76 -13.29 -36.10
CA VAL A 894 -81.05 -12.62 -37.38
C VAL A 894 -80.29 -13.25 -38.54
N SER A 895 -79.07 -13.71 -38.30
CA SER A 895 -78.17 -14.23 -39.34
C SER A 895 -78.69 -15.50 -40.02
N THR A 896 -79.55 -16.28 -39.35
CA THR A 896 -80.11 -17.54 -39.84
C THR A 896 -81.44 -17.38 -40.61
N LEU A 897 -81.91 -16.14 -40.82
CA LEU A 897 -83.15 -15.85 -41.55
C LEU A 897 -82.92 -15.68 -43.07
N PRO A 898 -83.86 -16.12 -43.94
CA PRO A 898 -85.00 -17.01 -43.66
C PRO A 898 -84.62 -18.50 -43.72
N GLY A 899 -85.20 -19.35 -42.86
CA GLY A 899 -85.09 -20.82 -42.98
C GLY A 899 -84.56 -21.59 -41.76
N GLY A 900 -84.18 -20.93 -40.66
CA GLY A 900 -83.92 -21.57 -39.36
C GLY A 900 -85.15 -21.56 -38.45
N GLY A 901 -85.87 -22.69 -38.36
CA GLY A 901 -87.20 -22.75 -37.70
C GLY A 901 -87.24 -22.33 -36.22
N ASP A 902 -86.20 -22.65 -35.45
CA ASP A 902 -86.15 -22.34 -34.01
C ASP A 902 -85.74 -20.88 -33.74
N ASP A 903 -84.74 -20.35 -34.46
CA ASP A 903 -84.30 -18.96 -34.33
C ASP A 903 -85.39 -17.97 -34.78
N GLU A 904 -86.12 -18.30 -35.86
CA GLU A 904 -87.26 -17.50 -36.32
C GLU A 904 -88.38 -17.44 -35.27
N ALA A 905 -88.59 -18.52 -34.51
CA ALA A 905 -89.56 -18.54 -33.43
C ALA A 905 -89.13 -17.63 -32.25
N VAL A 906 -87.84 -17.59 -31.92
CA VAL A 906 -87.29 -16.68 -30.89
C VAL A 906 -87.46 -15.22 -31.30
N VAL A 907 -87.12 -14.87 -32.54
CA VAL A 907 -87.33 -13.51 -33.08
C VAL A 907 -88.81 -13.12 -32.98
N ARG A 908 -89.72 -14.01 -33.36
CA ARG A 908 -91.18 -13.78 -33.29
C ARG A 908 -91.67 -13.62 -31.85
N ALA A 909 -91.16 -14.41 -30.91
CA ALA A 909 -91.50 -14.32 -29.50
C ALA A 909 -91.02 -12.99 -28.89
N THR A 910 -89.79 -12.58 -29.18
CA THR A 910 -89.22 -11.30 -28.75
C THR A 910 -90.03 -10.12 -29.27
N LEU A 911 -90.40 -10.14 -30.56
CA LEU A 911 -91.25 -9.10 -31.15
C LEU A 911 -92.63 -9.01 -30.49
N SER A 912 -93.24 -10.16 -30.17
CA SER A 912 -94.53 -10.18 -29.48
C SER A 912 -94.42 -9.64 -28.06
N MET A 913 -93.40 -10.05 -27.31
CA MET A 913 -93.17 -9.61 -25.94
C MET A 913 -92.89 -8.12 -25.86
N ALA A 914 -92.01 -7.60 -26.71
CA ALA A 914 -91.67 -6.19 -26.74
C ALA A 914 -92.91 -5.32 -27.02
N ARG A 915 -93.76 -5.78 -27.95
CA ARG A 915 -95.03 -5.14 -28.26
C ARG A 915 -95.95 -5.08 -27.04
N ASP A 916 -96.09 -6.19 -26.32
CA ASP A 916 -96.94 -6.26 -25.12
C ASP A 916 -96.38 -5.42 -23.95
N MET A 917 -95.05 -5.21 -23.92
CA MET A 917 -94.37 -4.39 -22.91
C MET A 917 -94.18 -2.92 -23.33
N GLY A 918 -94.60 -2.54 -24.54
CA GLY A 918 -94.48 -1.18 -25.06
C GLY A 918 -93.04 -0.73 -25.35
N MET A 919 -92.15 -1.67 -25.71
CA MET A 919 -90.75 -1.40 -26.05
C MET A 919 -90.54 -1.39 -27.56
N ASP A 920 -89.64 -0.53 -28.04
CA ASP A 920 -89.15 -0.58 -29.42
C ASP A 920 -88.27 -1.82 -29.63
N VAL A 921 -88.25 -2.38 -30.84
CA VAL A 921 -87.36 -3.50 -31.18
C VAL A 921 -86.51 -3.18 -32.39
N VAL A 922 -85.19 -3.32 -32.25
CA VAL A 922 -84.22 -3.22 -33.34
C VAL A 922 -83.63 -4.59 -33.62
N ALA A 923 -83.67 -5.05 -34.86
CA ALA A 923 -82.95 -6.27 -35.26
C ALA A 923 -81.53 -5.94 -35.71
N GLU A 924 -80.53 -6.59 -35.10
CA GLU A 924 -79.14 -6.37 -35.41
C GLU A 924 -78.55 -7.36 -36.42
N GLY A 925 -77.46 -6.94 -37.06
CA GLY A 925 -76.73 -7.82 -37.97
C GLY A 925 -77.49 -8.20 -39.23
N VAL A 926 -78.41 -7.35 -39.70
CA VAL A 926 -79.08 -7.54 -40.99
C VAL A 926 -78.08 -7.30 -42.13
N GLU A 927 -77.72 -8.35 -42.86
CA GLU A 927 -76.71 -8.32 -43.92
C GLU A 927 -77.31 -8.51 -45.32
N THR A 928 -78.43 -9.23 -45.46
CA THR A 928 -79.05 -9.55 -46.75
C THR A 928 -80.44 -8.93 -46.94
N ALA A 929 -80.89 -8.84 -48.19
CA ALA A 929 -82.25 -8.35 -48.49
C ALA A 929 -83.33 -9.35 -48.04
N GLU A 930 -83.00 -10.63 -48.06
CA GLU A 930 -83.87 -11.73 -47.64
C GLU A 930 -84.11 -11.68 -46.13
N GLN A 931 -83.08 -11.40 -45.32
CA GLN A 931 -83.21 -11.17 -43.87
C GLN A 931 -84.11 -9.97 -43.58
N GLN A 932 -83.88 -8.85 -44.27
CA GLN A 932 -84.71 -7.65 -44.16
C GLN A 932 -86.19 -7.95 -44.46
N LEU A 933 -86.48 -8.66 -45.56
CA LEU A 933 -87.85 -9.00 -45.94
C LEU A 933 -88.52 -9.95 -44.93
N SER A 934 -87.77 -10.91 -44.39
CA SER A 934 -88.27 -11.84 -43.36
C SER A 934 -88.61 -11.10 -42.05
N LEU A 935 -87.74 -10.22 -41.59
CA LEU A 935 -87.97 -9.40 -40.38
C LEU A 935 -89.16 -8.43 -40.56
N LEU A 936 -89.30 -7.80 -41.74
CA LEU A 936 -90.46 -6.98 -42.08
C LEU A 936 -91.75 -7.79 -42.04
N ALA A 937 -91.77 -9.00 -42.61
CA ALA A 937 -92.94 -9.87 -42.57
C ALA A 937 -93.33 -10.29 -41.14
N MET A 938 -92.38 -10.32 -40.21
CA MET A 938 -92.63 -10.57 -38.78
C MET A 938 -93.03 -9.30 -38.00
N GLY A 939 -92.97 -8.13 -38.63
CA GLY A 939 -93.36 -6.85 -38.05
C GLY A 939 -92.24 -6.14 -37.27
N CYS A 940 -90.97 -6.50 -37.50
CA CYS A 940 -89.82 -5.73 -37.04
C CYS A 940 -89.50 -4.66 -38.08
N THR A 941 -89.71 -3.39 -37.75
CA THR A 941 -89.50 -2.29 -38.71
C THR A 941 -88.16 -1.60 -38.50
N GLN A 942 -87.57 -1.64 -37.29
CA GLN A 942 -86.30 -0.99 -37.00
C GLN A 942 -85.15 -1.99 -37.15
N MET A 943 -84.15 -1.66 -37.97
CA MET A 943 -83.09 -2.59 -38.31
C MET A 943 -81.72 -1.91 -38.37
N GLN A 944 -80.70 -2.67 -37.99
CA GLN A 944 -79.30 -2.28 -38.03
C GLN A 944 -78.48 -3.41 -38.65
N GLY A 945 -77.56 -3.07 -39.55
CA GLY A 945 -76.66 -4.08 -40.13
C GLY A 945 -76.04 -3.65 -41.46
N TYR A 946 -75.15 -4.50 -41.97
CA TYR A 946 -74.35 -4.19 -43.17
C TYR A 946 -75.17 -4.11 -44.45
N ARG A 947 -76.41 -4.61 -44.45
CA ARG A 947 -77.36 -4.43 -45.55
C ARG A 947 -77.61 -2.95 -45.87
N PHE A 948 -77.60 -2.10 -44.85
CA PHE A 948 -77.87 -0.67 -44.98
C PHE A 948 -76.58 0.13 -45.08
N ALA A 949 -75.78 0.04 -44.02
CA ALA A 949 -74.45 0.63 -43.97
C ALA A 949 -73.59 -0.12 -42.95
N ARG A 950 -72.30 -0.24 -43.27
CA ARG A 950 -71.29 -0.51 -42.25
C ARG A 950 -71.19 0.71 -41.33
N PRO A 951 -70.66 0.58 -40.10
CA PRO A 951 -70.37 1.73 -39.25
C PRO A 951 -69.54 2.77 -40.02
N LEU A 952 -69.95 4.04 -39.95
CA LEU A 952 -69.39 5.15 -40.73
C LEU A 952 -68.78 6.21 -39.80
N PRO A 953 -67.74 6.96 -40.23
CA PRO A 953 -67.34 8.18 -39.54
C PRO A 953 -68.50 9.21 -39.50
N ALA A 954 -68.51 10.07 -38.48
CA ALA A 954 -69.60 11.02 -38.24
C ALA A 954 -69.98 11.89 -39.45
N ALA A 955 -68.99 12.43 -40.18
CA ALA A 955 -69.22 13.25 -41.37
C ALA A 955 -69.91 12.46 -42.51
N GLU A 956 -69.55 11.19 -42.67
CA GLU A 956 -70.16 10.32 -43.68
C GLU A 956 -71.59 9.92 -43.28
N LEU A 957 -71.85 9.72 -41.99
CA LEU A 957 -73.20 9.49 -41.47
C LEU A 957 -74.10 10.68 -41.79
N TYR A 958 -73.66 11.92 -41.54
CA TYR A 958 -74.45 13.12 -41.85
C TYR A 958 -74.89 13.15 -43.33
N HIS A 959 -73.95 12.89 -44.25
CA HIS A 959 -74.25 12.81 -45.69
C HIS A 959 -75.09 11.60 -46.08
N PHE A 960 -74.97 10.49 -45.35
CA PHE A 960 -75.81 9.30 -45.54
C PHE A 960 -77.26 9.63 -45.18
N VAL A 961 -77.49 10.20 -43.99
CA VAL A 961 -78.84 10.55 -43.51
C VAL A 961 -79.49 11.64 -44.37
N ALA A 962 -78.72 12.63 -44.83
CA ALA A 962 -79.23 13.68 -45.72
C ALA A 962 -79.76 13.15 -47.08
N ARG A 963 -79.34 11.95 -47.51
CA ARG A 963 -79.80 11.31 -48.75
C ARG A 963 -81.06 10.44 -48.56
N LEU A 964 -81.49 10.20 -47.32
CA LEU A 964 -82.68 9.43 -47.00
C LEU A 964 -83.94 10.32 -46.93
N PRO A 965 -85.15 9.75 -47.06
CA PRO A 965 -86.40 10.51 -46.94
C PRO A 965 -86.57 11.23 -45.58
N GLN A 966 -87.09 12.46 -45.54
CA GLN A 966 -87.36 13.23 -44.29
C GLN A 966 -88.88 13.37 -43.99
N ALA A 967 -89.28 13.57 -42.72
CA ALA A 967 -90.71 13.69 -42.31
C ALA A 967 -91.39 14.94 -42.89
N GLN A 968 -92.63 14.81 -43.39
CA GLN A 968 -93.61 15.91 -43.42
C GLN A 968 -94.39 15.93 -42.09
N SER A 969 -94.59 17.10 -41.49
CA SER A 969 -95.41 17.29 -40.29
C SER A 969 -96.90 17.14 -40.61
N SER A 970 -97.62 16.25 -39.91
CA SER A 970 -99.08 16.24 -39.88
C SER A 970 -99.60 16.26 -38.43
N GLY A 971 -100.18 17.39 -38.05
CA GLY A 971 -101.30 17.57 -37.10
C GLY A 971 -101.10 17.11 -35.67
#